data_AF-A0A2U3KRR9-F1
#
_entry.id   AF-A0A2U3KRR9-F1
#
_cell.length_a   1.000
_cell.length_b   1.000
_cell.length_c   1.000
_cell.angle_alpha   90.00
_cell.angle_beta   90.00
_cell.angle_gamma   90.00
#
_symmetry.space_group_name_H-M   'P 1'
#
loop_
_entity.id
_entity.type
_entity.pdbx_description
1 polymer ?
#
loop_
_entity_poly.entity_id
_entity_poly.type
_entity_poly.pdbx_seq_one_letter_code
_entity_poly.pdbx_strand_id
1 'polypeptide(L)'
;MIVARTKAVTTKNKSGKGAGVKLSPEIYRHQEATSLLRPDVGTQAQFKKKKPPVTYRYDSSLSPVLEWDGQNPAREKGEELIARILEAGTPATKAGELKDPEARMKALEAQIEEMKAAGLGLRLISRPFLNWTGKAERLSYDVPTLPLFVHERLSTKAIIETLLGHRKDRQMDMYELFGDPHHSVADQVLRAYEYKDDWVNRMILGDSMVVMNSLLQYEGLGGQVQMIYMDPPYGVKFGSNFQPFVRKRDVKHNDDEDMTREPEMVQAYRDTWELGLHSYLTYLRDRLLVAKELLAPMGSIFVQIGDENVHHVREILDEVFGAENTVSMISFRKTTSSSGDRLSSVADCLLWYAKDLERLKYRQLYLAKTLSGAGGGQYTWVETSDGTRRRARKDELADPPDGLRFLRPDQLTSQRPAQDGDLRSFGFEGRVFAPGKGTFKTDETGMKALAAADRLMVIGNTLCYVRYLEDFPAFPLSNMWEDTTTSGFSDPKQYVVQTNPTVIERCIQMTTDPGDLVLDPTCGSGTTAYVAEQWGRRWITVDTSRVPLALARQRLLTATFPYYQLKEEARGPAGGFVYCRTQNQKGEEVGGIVPHVTLKSVANNEPADEVVIVDRPEIESKITRVSGPFCVEATIPTPVDFDGDGTKESDSTEYGSSLERMLEILRRSPVLHGAPTR
;
A
#
# COMPACT_ATOMS: atom_id res chain seq x y z
N MET A 1 19.02 -7.61 0.73
CA MET A 1 19.75 -8.83 1.17
C MET A 1 20.08 -8.72 2.66
N ILE A 2 19.23 -9.24 3.56
CA ILE A 2 19.55 -9.48 4.98
C ILE A 2 18.74 -10.72 5.41
N VAL A 3 19.39 -11.86 5.62
CA VAL A 3 18.79 -13.01 6.30
C VAL A 3 19.73 -13.37 7.45
N ALA A 4 19.25 -13.25 8.69
CA ALA A 4 20.00 -13.61 9.88
C ALA A 4 20.04 -15.15 10.00
N ARG A 5 21.23 -15.73 9.99
CA ARG A 5 21.49 -17.06 10.56
C ARG A 5 22.55 -16.93 11.64
N THR A 6 22.18 -17.29 12.86
CA THR A 6 23.06 -17.31 14.02
C THR A 6 23.99 -18.52 13.93
N LYS A 7 25.30 -18.30 13.82
CA LYS A 7 26.32 -19.33 14.11
C LYS A 7 27.16 -18.86 15.29
N ALA A 8 27.17 -19.64 16.35
CA ALA A 8 28.08 -19.43 17.48
C ALA A 8 29.50 -19.82 17.05
N VAL A 9 30.43 -18.88 17.10
CA VAL A 9 31.86 -19.15 16.93
C VAL A 9 32.52 -19.02 18.30
N THR A 10 32.90 -20.15 18.89
CA THR A 10 33.69 -20.19 20.13
C THR A 10 35.17 -20.04 19.80
N THR A 11 35.76 -18.90 20.13
CA THR A 11 37.22 -18.74 20.18
C THR A 11 37.72 -19.05 21.59
N LYS A 12 38.53 -20.11 21.72
CA LYS A 12 39.28 -20.40 22.95
C LYS A 12 40.43 -19.41 23.08
N ASN A 13 40.44 -18.59 24.13
CA ASN A 13 41.63 -17.84 24.54
C ASN A 13 42.16 -18.37 25.87
N LYS A 14 43.45 -18.72 25.88
CA LYS A 14 44.21 -19.17 27.05
C LYS A 14 44.54 -17.97 27.92
N SER A 15 43.71 -17.67 28.92
CA SER A 15 44.10 -17.08 30.21
C SER A 15 42.83 -16.78 31.00
N GLY A 16 42.75 -17.30 32.22
CA GLY A 16 41.59 -17.14 33.06
C GLY A 16 41.39 -15.70 33.52
N LYS A 17 40.31 -15.08 33.05
CA LYS A 17 39.42 -14.14 33.76
C LYS A 17 38.25 -13.78 32.83
N GLY A 18 37.05 -13.69 33.39
CA GLY A 18 35.76 -13.75 32.68
C GLY A 18 35.62 -12.83 31.47
N ALA A 19 35.13 -13.38 30.35
CA ALA A 19 34.82 -12.67 29.12
C ALA A 19 33.31 -12.39 29.05
N GLY A 20 32.93 -11.11 29.14
CA GLY A 20 31.58 -10.66 28.79
C GLY A 20 31.38 -10.69 27.28
N VAL A 21 30.24 -11.23 26.84
CA VAL A 21 29.85 -11.26 25.43
C VAL A 21 29.41 -9.86 24.99
N LYS A 22 30.28 -9.13 24.29
CA LYS A 22 29.88 -7.95 23.50
C LYS A 22 29.49 -8.43 22.09
N LEU A 23 28.20 -8.41 21.78
CA LEU A 23 27.69 -8.57 20.42
C LEU A 23 27.89 -7.24 19.67
N SER A 24 28.94 -7.16 18.85
CA SER A 24 29.04 -6.13 17.81
C SER A 24 28.52 -6.70 16.49
N PRO A 25 27.63 -6.01 15.77
CA PRO A 25 27.22 -6.45 14.43
C PRO A 25 28.41 -6.34 13.48
N GLU A 26 29.02 -7.47 13.14
CA GLU A 26 29.98 -7.51 12.03
C GLU A 26 29.23 -7.53 10.70
N ILE A 27 29.57 -6.56 9.84
CA ILE A 27 29.01 -6.36 8.52
C ILE A 27 29.54 -7.47 7.61
N TYR A 28 28.71 -8.47 7.29
CA TYR A 28 29.04 -9.44 6.26
C TYR A 28 28.90 -8.79 4.87
N ARG A 29 30.02 -8.48 4.22
CA ARG A 29 30.06 -8.06 2.81
C ARG A 29 30.17 -9.30 1.92
N HIS A 30 29.17 -9.51 1.06
CA HIS A 30 29.25 -10.51 -0.01
C HIS A 30 30.36 -10.09 -1.00
N GLN A 31 31.38 -10.93 -1.19
CA GLN A 31 32.49 -10.65 -2.12
C GLN A 31 32.12 -10.80 -3.61
N GLU A 32 30.86 -11.13 -3.92
CA GLU A 32 30.37 -11.40 -5.29
C GLU A 32 29.26 -10.43 -5.75
N ALA A 33 29.21 -9.20 -5.22
CA ALA A 33 28.23 -8.19 -5.61
C ALA A 33 28.47 -7.56 -7.00
N THR A 34 29.29 -8.17 -7.87
CA THR A 34 29.66 -7.64 -9.20
C THR A 34 29.17 -8.50 -10.38
N SER A 35 28.25 -9.45 -10.18
CA SER A 35 27.57 -10.13 -11.29
C SER A 35 26.10 -9.72 -11.33
N LEU A 36 25.77 -8.75 -12.19
CA LEU A 36 24.38 -8.46 -12.57
C LEU A 36 23.75 -9.74 -13.13
N LEU A 37 22.86 -10.38 -12.37
CA LEU A 37 22.05 -11.52 -12.83
C LEU A 37 20.90 -11.08 -13.76
N ARG A 38 20.81 -9.78 -14.05
CA ARG A 38 19.92 -9.17 -15.02
C ARG A 38 20.73 -8.80 -16.27
N PRO A 39 20.54 -9.50 -17.40
CA PRO A 39 21.22 -9.14 -18.64
C PRO A 39 20.79 -7.74 -19.09
N ASP A 40 21.77 -6.90 -19.37
CA ASP A 40 21.55 -5.58 -19.95
C ASP A 40 21.25 -5.69 -21.46
N VAL A 41 20.78 -4.59 -22.04
CA VAL A 41 20.47 -4.48 -23.47
C VAL A 41 21.69 -4.90 -24.30
N GLY A 42 21.52 -5.87 -25.20
CA GLY A 42 22.59 -6.41 -26.06
C GLY A 42 23.43 -7.53 -25.43
N THR A 43 23.26 -7.83 -24.14
CA THR A 43 23.98 -8.92 -23.45
C THR A 43 23.14 -10.17 -23.25
N GLN A 44 21.89 -10.19 -23.74
CA GLN A 44 20.92 -11.24 -23.46
C GLN A 44 21.36 -12.62 -24.00
N ALA A 45 22.00 -12.66 -25.18
CA ALA A 45 22.52 -13.89 -25.78
C ALA A 45 23.63 -14.56 -24.94
N GLN A 46 24.26 -13.82 -24.02
CA GLN A 46 25.35 -14.31 -23.18
C GLN A 46 24.86 -14.88 -21.84
N PHE A 47 23.57 -14.81 -21.54
CA PHE A 47 23.03 -15.28 -20.26
C PHE A 47 22.91 -16.81 -20.21
N LYS A 48 23.82 -17.45 -19.45
CA LYS A 48 23.90 -18.91 -19.32
C LYS A 48 23.38 -19.46 -17.98
N LYS A 49 23.02 -18.60 -17.02
CA LYS A 49 22.65 -19.00 -15.65
C LYS A 49 21.16 -19.34 -15.55
N LYS A 50 20.76 -20.51 -16.06
CA LYS A 50 19.38 -21.03 -15.91
C LYS A 50 19.17 -21.60 -14.50
N LYS A 51 18.02 -21.30 -13.88
CA LYS A 51 17.58 -21.90 -12.62
C LYS A 51 16.45 -22.91 -12.87
N PRO A 52 16.36 -24.00 -12.09
CA PRO A 52 15.24 -24.93 -12.20
C PRO A 52 13.94 -24.26 -11.75
N PRO A 53 12.77 -24.75 -12.21
CA PRO A 53 11.47 -24.33 -11.69
C PRO A 53 11.38 -24.52 -10.17
N VAL A 54 10.54 -23.70 -9.52
CA VAL A 54 10.27 -23.80 -8.09
C VAL A 54 8.88 -24.37 -7.88
N THR A 55 8.80 -25.43 -7.07
CA THR A 55 7.54 -26.06 -6.68
C THR A 55 6.97 -25.36 -5.44
N TYR A 56 5.75 -24.82 -5.58
CA TYR A 56 4.97 -24.31 -4.46
C TYR A 56 3.96 -25.40 -4.05
N ARG A 57 3.88 -25.68 -2.75
CA ARG A 57 2.99 -26.71 -2.18
C ARG A 57 1.87 -26.06 -1.38
N TYR A 58 0.68 -26.64 -1.44
CA TYR A 58 -0.42 -26.23 -0.57
C TYR A 58 -0.21 -26.77 0.84
N ASP A 59 -0.83 -26.12 1.83
CA ASP A 59 -0.87 -26.69 3.18
C ASP A 59 -1.80 -27.90 3.17
N SER A 60 -1.21 -29.09 3.13
CA SER A 60 -1.91 -30.38 3.13
C SER A 60 -2.79 -30.58 4.36
N SER A 61 -2.58 -29.83 5.46
CA SER A 61 -3.38 -29.90 6.69
C SER A 61 -4.86 -29.55 6.50
N LEU A 62 -5.21 -28.99 5.34
CA LEU A 62 -6.53 -28.54 4.97
C LEU A 62 -7.08 -29.40 3.80
N SER A 63 -7.01 -30.74 3.90
CA SER A 63 -7.56 -31.66 2.89
C SER A 63 -8.97 -32.18 3.28
N PRO A 64 -9.96 -32.28 2.36
CA PRO A 64 -11.38 -32.41 2.71
C PRO A 64 -11.88 -33.84 2.53
N VAL A 65 -11.07 -34.66 1.86
CA VAL A 65 -11.41 -36.03 1.56
C VAL A 65 -10.87 -36.88 2.69
N LEU A 66 -11.77 -37.65 3.30
CA LEU A 66 -11.43 -38.64 4.31
C LEU A 66 -10.79 -39.84 3.60
N GLU A 67 -9.46 -39.77 3.42
CA GLU A 67 -8.66 -40.82 2.76
C GLU A 67 -8.12 -41.81 3.78
N TRP A 68 -8.36 -43.11 3.53
CA TRP A 68 -8.06 -44.20 4.46
C TRP A 68 -6.71 -44.88 4.19
N ASP A 69 -6.02 -44.55 3.11
CA ASP A 69 -4.92 -45.33 2.52
C ASP A 69 -3.50 -44.78 2.77
N GLY A 70 -3.32 -43.93 3.78
CA GLY A 70 -2.00 -43.64 4.35
C GLY A 70 -1.06 -42.80 3.48
N GLN A 71 -1.57 -42.15 2.42
CA GLN A 71 -0.77 -41.23 1.60
C GLN A 71 -0.92 -39.75 2.01
N ASN A 72 -1.66 -39.44 3.07
CA ASN A 72 -1.98 -38.07 3.47
C ASN A 72 -1.02 -37.52 4.55
N PRO A 73 -0.14 -36.55 4.21
CA PRO A 73 0.82 -35.96 5.15
C PRO A 73 0.17 -35.24 6.34
N ALA A 74 -1.07 -34.77 6.19
CA ALA A 74 -1.80 -34.10 7.27
C ALA A 74 -2.30 -35.05 8.34
N ARG A 75 -2.66 -36.28 7.95
CA ARG A 75 -3.03 -37.33 8.90
C ARG A 75 -1.80 -37.80 9.65
N GLU A 76 -0.69 -38.04 8.95
CA GLU A 76 0.58 -38.37 9.61
C GLU A 76 1.02 -37.28 10.58
N LYS A 77 0.91 -36.01 10.17
CA LYS A 77 1.19 -34.85 11.03
C LYS A 77 0.19 -34.72 12.18
N GLY A 78 -1.08 -35.03 11.96
CA GLY A 78 -2.12 -35.06 12.99
C GLY A 78 -1.84 -36.16 14.04
N GLU A 79 -1.56 -37.37 13.60
CA GLU A 79 -1.15 -38.50 14.44
C GLU A 79 0.17 -38.21 15.18
N GLU A 80 1.14 -37.56 14.52
CA GLU A 80 2.37 -37.10 15.15
C GLU A 80 2.09 -36.07 16.25
N LEU A 81 1.21 -35.10 16.01
CA LEU A 81 0.84 -34.09 16.99
C LEU A 81 0.04 -34.71 18.15
N ILE A 82 -0.85 -35.66 17.88
CA ILE A 82 -1.56 -36.44 18.91
C ILE A 82 -0.54 -37.24 19.73
N ALA A 83 0.41 -37.91 19.08
CA ALA A 83 1.47 -38.65 19.76
C ALA A 83 2.32 -37.74 20.64
N ARG A 84 2.72 -36.55 20.17
CA ARG A 84 3.46 -35.55 20.97
C ARG A 84 2.65 -35.08 22.18
N ILE A 85 1.34 -34.87 22.04
CA ILE A 85 0.47 -34.53 23.19
C ILE A 85 0.39 -35.69 24.17
N LEU A 86 0.24 -36.92 23.68
CA LEU A 86 0.15 -38.11 24.52
C LEU A 86 1.48 -38.40 25.23
N GLU A 87 2.62 -38.23 24.56
CA GLU A 87 3.97 -38.38 25.12
C GLU A 87 4.30 -37.27 26.14
N ALA A 88 3.94 -36.03 25.87
CA ALA A 88 4.11 -34.93 26.81
C ALA A 88 3.11 -34.97 27.98
N GLY A 89 1.93 -35.55 27.75
CA GLY A 89 0.88 -35.78 28.74
C GLY A 89 1.09 -37.03 29.60
N THR A 90 1.89 -38.01 29.13
CA THR A 90 2.41 -39.05 30.01
C THR A 90 3.35 -38.40 31.02
N PRO A 91 3.12 -38.56 32.34
CA PRO A 91 3.97 -37.95 33.35
C PRO A 91 5.37 -38.52 33.17
N ALA A 92 6.25 -37.73 32.56
CA ALA A 92 7.60 -38.17 32.31
C ALA A 92 8.23 -38.49 33.66
N THR A 93 8.50 -39.78 33.85
CA THR A 93 9.45 -40.37 34.79
C THR A 93 10.75 -39.55 34.92
N LYS A 94 11.10 -38.74 33.90
CA LYS A 94 12.22 -37.79 33.92
C LYS A 94 12.10 -36.63 34.92
N ALA A 95 10.91 -36.08 35.19
CA ALA A 95 10.76 -34.95 36.13
C ALA A 95 10.86 -35.38 37.60
N GLY A 96 10.62 -36.66 37.89
CA GLY A 96 10.81 -37.26 39.21
C GLY A 96 12.28 -37.50 39.59
N GLU A 97 13.21 -37.48 38.61
CA GLU A 97 14.64 -37.69 38.82
C GLU A 97 15.43 -36.39 39.08
N LEU A 98 14.83 -35.22 38.79
CA LEU A 98 15.41 -33.92 39.09
C LEU A 98 15.22 -33.59 40.58
N LYS A 99 16.32 -33.57 41.33
CA LYS A 99 16.34 -33.22 42.77
C LYS A 99 16.11 -31.73 43.04
N ASP A 100 16.29 -30.88 42.02
CA ASP A 100 16.19 -29.42 42.12
C ASP A 100 14.77 -28.93 41.74
N PRO A 101 14.05 -28.25 42.65
CA PRO A 101 12.69 -27.72 42.40
C PRO A 101 12.60 -26.77 41.21
N GLU A 102 13.63 -25.93 40.99
CA GLU A 102 13.59 -24.89 39.95
C GLU A 102 13.78 -25.49 38.56
N ALA A 103 14.71 -26.45 38.43
CA ALA A 103 14.87 -27.24 37.22
C ALA A 103 13.63 -28.09 36.88
N ARG A 104 12.92 -28.59 37.91
CA ARG A 104 11.67 -29.33 37.73
C ARG A 104 10.53 -28.44 37.22
N MET A 105 10.39 -27.22 37.74
CA MET A 105 9.36 -26.27 37.29
C MET A 105 9.59 -25.87 35.82
N LYS A 106 10.84 -25.55 35.45
CA LYS A 106 11.20 -25.21 34.07
C LYS A 106 10.96 -26.35 33.08
N ALA A 107 11.21 -27.60 33.49
CA ALA A 107 10.92 -28.77 32.67
C ALA A 107 9.41 -28.96 32.46
N LEU A 108 8.60 -28.71 33.48
CA LEU A 108 7.14 -28.77 33.40
C LEU A 108 6.57 -27.67 32.50
N GLU A 109 7.08 -26.44 32.60
CA GLU A 109 6.70 -25.33 31.73
C GLU A 109 7.01 -25.62 30.26
N ALA A 110 8.19 -26.18 29.96
CA ALA A 110 8.55 -26.59 28.62
C ALA A 110 7.62 -27.69 28.07
N GLN A 111 7.24 -28.67 28.88
CA GLN A 111 6.25 -29.71 28.49
C GLN A 111 4.86 -29.12 28.23
N ILE A 112 4.43 -28.17 29.05
CA ILE A 112 3.14 -27.48 28.87
C ILE A 112 3.16 -26.67 27.57
N GLU A 113 4.24 -25.95 27.27
CA GLU A 113 4.37 -25.21 26.01
C GLU A 113 4.43 -26.14 24.79
N GLU A 114 5.10 -27.28 24.89
CA GLU A 114 5.11 -28.31 23.84
C GLU A 114 3.71 -28.89 23.59
N MET A 115 2.95 -29.22 24.66
CA MET A 115 1.56 -29.66 24.55
C MET A 115 0.65 -28.59 23.95
N LYS A 116 0.81 -27.32 24.35
CA LYS A 116 0.05 -26.20 23.77
C LYS A 116 0.37 -26.03 22.29
N ALA A 117 1.65 -26.10 21.91
CA ALA A 117 2.08 -26.00 20.52
C ALA A 117 1.51 -27.15 19.68
N ALA A 118 1.56 -28.38 20.18
CA ALA A 118 1.00 -29.54 19.49
C ALA A 118 -0.54 -29.48 19.40
N GLY A 119 -1.22 -29.04 20.46
CA GLY A 119 -2.66 -28.84 20.48
C GLY A 119 -3.14 -27.74 19.53
N LEU A 120 -2.37 -26.65 19.40
CA LEU A 120 -2.59 -25.63 18.39
C LEU A 120 -2.44 -26.20 16.97
N GLY A 121 -1.42 -27.04 16.75
CA GLY A 121 -1.22 -27.75 15.48
C GLY A 121 -2.42 -28.62 15.08
N LEU A 122 -2.98 -29.39 16.02
CA LEU A 122 -4.19 -30.20 15.77
C LEU A 122 -5.41 -29.35 15.49
N ARG A 123 -5.58 -28.26 16.24
CA ARG A 123 -6.69 -27.33 16.03
C ARG A 123 -6.64 -26.71 14.65
N LEU A 124 -5.45 -26.42 14.12
CA LEU A 124 -5.27 -25.93 12.75
C LEU A 124 -5.71 -26.96 11.69
N ILE A 125 -5.33 -28.24 11.86
CA ILE A 125 -5.73 -29.35 10.96
C ILE A 125 -7.26 -29.54 10.96
N SER A 126 -7.93 -29.33 12.10
CA SER A 126 -9.38 -29.53 12.25
C SER A 126 -10.26 -28.38 11.71
N ARG A 127 -9.68 -27.30 11.18
CA ARG A 127 -10.46 -26.14 10.74
C ARG A 127 -11.23 -26.45 9.44
N PRO A 128 -12.49 -26.01 9.32
CA PRO A 128 -13.18 -26.06 8.04
C PRO A 128 -12.44 -25.17 7.03
N PHE A 129 -12.39 -25.60 5.78
CA PHE A 129 -11.76 -24.84 4.70
C PHE A 129 -12.52 -25.09 3.38
N LEU A 130 -12.29 -24.21 2.41
CA LEU A 130 -12.95 -24.25 1.11
C LEU A 130 -12.27 -25.28 0.19
N ASN A 131 -13.05 -26.23 -0.35
CA ASN A 131 -12.58 -27.17 -1.36
C ASN A 131 -13.23 -26.87 -2.71
N TRP A 132 -12.43 -26.40 -3.67
CA TRP A 132 -12.87 -26.18 -5.05
C TRP A 132 -12.08 -27.05 -6.02
N THR A 133 -12.61 -27.24 -7.23
CA THR A 133 -12.13 -28.23 -8.20
C THR A 133 -10.63 -28.17 -8.46
N GLY A 134 -10.07 -26.98 -8.69
CA GLY A 134 -8.63 -26.80 -8.91
C GLY A 134 -7.73 -27.13 -7.70
N LYS A 135 -8.27 -27.09 -6.46
CA LYS A 135 -7.57 -27.53 -5.25
C LYS A 135 -7.69 -29.05 -5.05
N ALA A 136 -8.79 -29.66 -5.49
CA ALA A 136 -8.96 -31.11 -5.45
C ALA A 136 -8.06 -31.84 -6.47
N GLU A 137 -7.78 -31.20 -7.61
CA GLU A 137 -7.02 -31.84 -8.70
C GLU A 137 -5.51 -31.86 -8.50
N ARG A 138 -4.93 -30.91 -7.75
CA ARG A 138 -3.49 -30.77 -7.58
C ARG A 138 -3.17 -30.35 -6.15
N LEU A 139 -2.06 -30.86 -5.59
CA LEU A 139 -1.52 -30.49 -4.26
C LEU A 139 -0.29 -29.56 -4.29
N SER A 140 0.24 -29.32 -5.49
CA SER A 140 1.38 -28.45 -5.75
C SER A 140 1.39 -28.02 -7.21
N TYR A 141 2.14 -26.96 -7.50
CA TYR A 141 2.36 -26.46 -8.85
C TYR A 141 3.79 -25.95 -9.02
N ASP A 142 4.31 -26.04 -10.25
CA ASP A 142 5.64 -25.58 -10.60
C ASP A 142 5.57 -24.22 -11.30
N VAL A 143 6.37 -23.27 -10.82
CA VAL A 143 6.51 -21.96 -11.46
C VAL A 143 7.87 -21.89 -12.17
N PRO A 144 7.89 -21.63 -13.49
CA PRO A 144 9.12 -21.42 -14.23
C PRO A 144 9.97 -20.30 -13.62
N THR A 145 11.29 -20.46 -13.64
CA THR A 145 12.24 -19.47 -13.13
C THR A 145 13.00 -18.84 -14.30
N LEU A 146 12.35 -17.88 -14.95
CA LEU A 146 12.88 -17.14 -16.10
C LEU A 146 13.60 -15.86 -15.65
N PRO A 147 14.76 -15.50 -16.23
CA PRO A 147 15.41 -14.22 -15.96
C PRO A 147 14.60 -13.05 -16.55
N LEU A 148 14.78 -11.86 -15.99
CA LEU A 148 14.24 -10.62 -16.54
C LEU A 148 15.30 -9.92 -17.38
N PHE A 149 14.95 -9.63 -18.62
CA PHE A 149 15.83 -8.95 -19.58
C PHE A 149 15.44 -7.48 -19.67
N VAL A 150 16.42 -6.59 -19.55
CA VAL A 150 16.19 -5.16 -19.80
C VAL A 150 16.03 -4.94 -21.30
N HIS A 151 14.91 -4.32 -21.69
CA HIS A 151 14.60 -3.94 -23.08
C HIS A 151 14.88 -2.46 -23.31
N GLU A 152 14.46 -1.61 -22.36
CA GLU A 152 14.61 -0.16 -22.48
C GLU A 152 15.01 0.46 -21.13
N ARG A 153 15.75 1.58 -21.17
CA ARG A 153 16.01 2.46 -20.03
C ARG A 153 15.51 3.85 -20.36
N LEU A 154 14.63 4.37 -19.51
CA LEU A 154 13.92 5.62 -19.75
C LEU A 154 14.26 6.62 -18.65
N SER A 155 14.55 7.85 -19.05
CA SER A 155 14.80 8.98 -18.15
C SER A 155 14.16 10.23 -18.74
N THR A 156 13.08 10.70 -18.13
CA THR A 156 12.36 11.91 -18.57
C THR A 156 13.31 13.10 -18.59
N LYS A 157 14.15 13.24 -17.55
CA LYS A 157 15.15 14.30 -17.45
C LYS A 157 16.11 14.29 -18.65
N ALA A 158 16.70 13.12 -18.97
CA ALA A 158 17.65 13.00 -20.08
C ALA A 158 16.99 13.27 -21.44
N ILE A 159 15.74 12.83 -21.63
CA ILE A 159 14.98 13.09 -22.86
C ILE A 159 14.75 14.61 -23.04
N ILE A 160 14.34 15.31 -21.98
CA ILE A 160 14.11 16.76 -22.03
C ILE A 160 15.43 17.54 -22.25
N GLU A 161 16.51 17.18 -21.55
CA GLU A 161 17.82 17.80 -21.73
C GLU A 161 18.35 17.63 -23.16
N THR A 162 18.16 16.45 -23.75
CA THR A 162 18.52 16.18 -25.15
C THR A 162 17.72 17.06 -26.11
N LEU A 163 16.41 17.23 -25.88
CA LEU A 163 15.55 18.10 -26.69
C LEU A 163 15.96 19.58 -26.61
N LEU A 164 16.34 20.05 -25.42
CA LEU A 164 16.85 21.41 -25.21
C LEU A 164 18.20 21.63 -25.92
N GLY A 165 19.06 20.61 -25.96
CA GLY A 165 20.32 20.63 -26.72
C GLY A 165 20.08 20.82 -28.22
N HIS A 166 19.14 20.06 -28.79
CA HIS A 166 18.82 20.12 -30.23
C HIS A 166 18.13 21.45 -30.65
N ARG A 167 17.53 22.19 -29.70
CA ARG A 167 16.97 23.54 -29.94
C ARG A 167 18.05 24.59 -30.22
N LYS A 168 19.25 24.47 -29.67
CA LYS A 168 20.32 25.46 -29.86
C LYS A 168 20.94 25.44 -31.26
N ASP A 169 20.80 24.33 -31.99
CA ASP A 169 21.42 24.13 -33.31
C ASP A 169 20.53 24.51 -34.50
N ARG A 170 19.24 24.83 -34.31
CA ARG A 170 18.34 25.24 -35.40
C ARG A 170 17.69 26.59 -35.12
N GLN A 171 18.07 27.59 -35.91
CA GLN A 171 17.46 28.91 -35.97
C GLN A 171 16.05 28.78 -36.58
N MET A 172 15.01 28.62 -35.76
CA MET A 172 13.59 28.79 -36.13
C MET A 172 12.77 29.13 -34.88
N ASP A 173 12.27 30.36 -34.86
CA ASP A 173 11.17 30.82 -34.00
C ASP A 173 9.89 30.06 -34.37
N MET A 174 9.38 29.25 -33.45
CA MET A 174 8.02 28.68 -33.51
C MET A 174 7.56 28.22 -32.11
N TYR A 175 7.84 29.03 -31.07
CA TYR A 175 7.50 28.74 -29.67
C TYR A 175 6.57 29.75 -29.01
N GLU A 176 5.64 30.33 -29.77
CA GLU A 176 4.36 30.81 -29.21
C GLU A 176 3.46 29.64 -28.71
N LEU A 177 3.89 28.39 -28.85
CA LEU A 177 3.08 27.19 -28.57
C LEU A 177 3.29 26.55 -27.18
N PHE A 178 4.18 27.10 -26.35
CA PHE A 178 4.26 26.80 -24.89
C PHE A 178 3.67 27.94 -24.04
N GLY A 179 2.97 28.87 -24.67
CA GLY A 179 2.43 30.08 -24.04
C GLY A 179 1.25 29.78 -23.12
N ASP A 180 1.54 29.45 -21.86
CA ASP A 180 0.81 30.02 -20.74
C ASP A 180 1.70 31.13 -20.13
N PRO A 181 1.25 32.40 -20.04
CA PRO A 181 2.06 33.54 -19.58
C PRO A 181 2.64 33.42 -18.17
N HIS A 182 2.28 32.39 -17.40
CA HIS A 182 2.58 32.36 -15.98
C HIS A 182 3.80 31.57 -15.55
N HIS A 183 4.23 30.47 -16.21
CA HIS A 183 5.53 29.83 -15.90
C HIS A 183 6.03 29.00 -17.08
N SER A 184 7.15 29.41 -17.70
CA SER A 184 7.83 28.53 -18.66
C SER A 184 8.49 27.38 -17.88
N VAL A 185 8.17 26.13 -18.22
CA VAL A 185 8.84 24.93 -17.66
C VAL A 185 10.37 24.99 -17.89
N ALA A 186 10.83 25.86 -18.81
CA ALA A 186 12.25 26.11 -19.06
C ALA A 186 12.95 26.93 -17.96
N ASP A 187 12.20 27.67 -17.12
CA ASP A 187 12.77 28.48 -16.03
C ASP A 187 12.87 27.72 -14.68
N GLN A 188 12.24 26.54 -14.56
CA GLN A 188 12.20 25.74 -13.34
C GLN A 188 13.28 24.64 -13.35
N VAL A 189 13.88 24.37 -12.19
CA VAL A 189 14.89 23.31 -12.07
C VAL A 189 14.20 21.95 -12.18
N LEU A 190 14.47 21.22 -13.25
CA LEU A 190 13.99 19.85 -13.44
C LEU A 190 14.79 18.89 -12.57
N ARG A 191 14.13 18.27 -11.59
CA ARG A 191 14.74 17.21 -10.75
C ARG A 191 13.89 15.95 -10.78
N ALA A 192 14.52 14.83 -10.46
CA ALA A 192 13.85 13.60 -10.10
C ALA A 192 14.38 13.14 -8.73
N TYR A 193 13.66 12.24 -8.08
CA TYR A 193 14.23 11.57 -6.91
C TYR A 193 15.26 10.54 -7.32
N GLU A 194 16.36 10.51 -6.58
CA GLU A 194 17.41 9.52 -6.69
C GLU A 194 17.41 8.66 -5.43
N TYR A 195 17.78 7.40 -5.57
CA TYR A 195 17.79 6.42 -4.48
C TYR A 195 19.22 5.97 -4.23
N LYS A 196 19.57 5.79 -2.95
CA LYS A 196 20.95 5.48 -2.50
C LYS A 196 21.59 4.25 -3.17
N ASP A 197 20.78 3.26 -3.56
CA ASP A 197 21.27 1.98 -4.10
C ASP A 197 21.22 1.94 -5.64
N ASP A 198 21.29 3.10 -6.31
CA ASP A 198 21.10 3.25 -7.76
C ASP A 198 19.84 2.54 -8.27
N TRP A 199 18.79 2.54 -7.44
CA TRP A 199 17.54 1.88 -7.77
C TRP A 199 16.88 2.56 -8.96
N VAL A 200 16.47 1.74 -9.92
CA VAL A 200 15.70 2.13 -11.10
C VAL A 200 14.35 1.45 -10.99
N ASN A 201 13.27 2.24 -11.08
CA ASN A 201 11.91 1.73 -11.05
C ASN A 201 11.63 0.85 -12.28
N ARG A 202 10.64 -0.05 -12.20
CA ARG A 202 10.56 -1.15 -13.17
C ARG A 202 9.18 -1.42 -13.70
N MET A 203 9.10 -1.53 -15.01
CA MET A 203 7.90 -1.91 -15.75
C MET A 203 8.18 -3.22 -16.47
N ILE A 204 7.44 -4.28 -16.16
CA ILE A 204 7.79 -5.62 -16.60
C ILE A 204 6.66 -6.22 -17.45
N LEU A 205 7.00 -6.65 -18.66
CA LEU A 205 6.13 -7.41 -19.55
C LEU A 205 6.28 -8.92 -19.28
N GLY A 206 5.19 -9.55 -18.86
CA GLY A 206 5.13 -11.00 -18.69
C GLY A 206 4.05 -11.45 -17.72
N ASP A 207 3.91 -12.77 -17.59
CA ASP A 207 3.01 -13.34 -16.58
C ASP A 207 3.46 -12.97 -15.16
N SER A 208 2.55 -12.43 -14.37
CA SER A 208 2.87 -11.89 -13.05
C SER A 208 3.36 -12.94 -12.06
N MET A 209 2.90 -14.19 -12.16
CA MET A 209 3.40 -15.28 -11.31
C MET A 209 4.85 -15.62 -11.66
N VAL A 210 5.17 -15.73 -12.95
CA VAL A 210 6.54 -16.00 -13.43
C VAL A 210 7.47 -14.84 -13.09
N VAL A 211 7.04 -13.60 -13.29
CA VAL A 211 7.81 -12.39 -12.95
C VAL A 211 8.09 -12.35 -11.45
N MET A 212 7.07 -12.52 -10.60
CA MET A 212 7.27 -12.55 -9.15
C MET A 212 8.23 -13.66 -8.72
N ASN A 213 8.15 -14.85 -9.32
CA ASN A 213 9.10 -15.93 -9.07
C ASN A 213 10.52 -15.56 -9.53
N SER A 214 10.69 -14.82 -10.62
CA SER A 214 11.98 -14.28 -11.04
C SER A 214 12.56 -13.29 -10.02
N LEU A 215 11.74 -12.35 -9.55
CA LEU A 215 12.11 -11.39 -8.51
C LEU A 215 12.56 -12.09 -7.21
N LEU A 216 11.91 -13.19 -6.84
CA LEU A 216 12.33 -14.02 -5.71
C LEU A 216 13.67 -14.72 -5.98
N GLN A 217 13.78 -15.41 -7.11
CA GLN A 217 14.88 -16.35 -7.32
C GLN A 217 16.13 -15.69 -7.88
N TYR A 218 16.04 -14.85 -8.92
CA TYR A 218 17.21 -14.20 -9.52
C TYR A 218 17.64 -12.97 -8.74
N GLU A 219 16.69 -12.20 -8.22
CA GLU A 219 16.97 -10.89 -7.62
C GLU A 219 16.97 -10.90 -6.09
N GLY A 220 16.49 -11.98 -5.48
CA GLY A 220 16.46 -12.12 -4.02
C GLY A 220 15.57 -11.11 -3.33
N LEU A 221 14.49 -10.65 -3.98
CA LEU A 221 13.54 -9.66 -3.44
C LEU A 221 12.54 -10.24 -2.43
N GLY A 222 12.69 -11.52 -2.05
CA GLY A 222 11.90 -12.13 -0.98
C GLY A 222 12.00 -11.36 0.33
N GLY A 223 10.86 -11.07 0.95
CA GLY A 223 10.80 -10.32 2.19
C GLY A 223 11.10 -8.81 2.09
N GLN A 224 11.09 -8.21 0.89
CA GLN A 224 11.51 -6.82 0.69
C GLN A 224 10.39 -5.88 0.21
N VAL A 225 9.28 -6.41 -0.31
CA VAL A 225 8.16 -5.59 -0.79
C VAL A 225 7.33 -5.12 0.39
N GLN A 226 7.18 -3.81 0.57
CA GLN A 226 6.41 -3.27 1.69
C GLN A 226 4.90 -3.31 1.41
N MET A 227 4.48 -3.04 0.18
CA MET A 227 3.08 -3.01 -0.19
C MET A 227 2.87 -3.69 -1.54
N ILE A 228 1.84 -4.54 -1.61
CA ILE A 228 1.31 -5.07 -2.87
C ILE A 228 -0.08 -4.49 -3.10
N TYR A 229 -0.31 -3.91 -4.28
CA TYR A 229 -1.65 -3.56 -4.76
C TYR A 229 -2.03 -4.49 -5.89
N MET A 230 -3.16 -5.18 -5.80
CA MET A 230 -3.61 -6.12 -6.82
C MET A 230 -5.06 -5.82 -7.20
N ASP A 231 -5.29 -5.53 -8.48
CA ASP A 231 -6.63 -5.34 -9.06
C ASP A 231 -6.84 -6.44 -10.13
N PRO A 232 -7.12 -7.69 -9.71
CA PRO A 232 -7.28 -8.80 -10.63
C PRO A 232 -8.58 -8.65 -11.46
N PRO A 233 -8.73 -9.35 -12.59
CA PRO A 233 -10.01 -9.39 -13.31
C PRO A 233 -11.14 -9.90 -12.41
N TYR A 234 -12.36 -9.33 -12.43
CA TYR A 234 -13.44 -9.63 -11.45
C TYR A 234 -14.22 -10.93 -11.72
N GLY A 235 -13.59 -11.91 -12.37
CA GLY A 235 -14.19 -13.24 -12.58
C GLY A 235 -15.51 -13.26 -13.36
N VAL A 236 -15.84 -12.20 -14.09
CA VAL A 236 -17.01 -12.15 -14.97
C VAL A 236 -16.71 -12.85 -16.30
N LYS A 237 -17.71 -13.51 -16.89
CA LYS A 237 -17.68 -14.02 -18.26
C LYS A 237 -17.19 -12.89 -19.18
N PHE A 238 -15.95 -12.96 -19.63
CA PHE A 238 -15.35 -11.93 -20.49
C PHE A 238 -16.02 -11.97 -21.86
N GLY A 239 -17.09 -11.20 -22.01
CA GLY A 239 -17.68 -10.84 -23.30
C GLY A 239 -17.32 -9.42 -23.73
N SER A 240 -17.06 -8.48 -22.82
CA SER A 240 -16.97 -7.06 -23.15
C SER A 240 -15.90 -6.36 -22.32
N ASN A 241 -15.08 -5.54 -22.98
CA ASN A 241 -14.13 -4.55 -22.43
C ASN A 241 -12.64 -4.91 -22.47
N PHE A 242 -12.21 -5.79 -23.38
CA PHE A 242 -10.81 -5.74 -23.80
C PHE A 242 -10.66 -4.73 -24.95
N GLN A 243 -9.80 -3.74 -24.80
CA GLN A 243 -9.54 -2.72 -25.82
C GLN A 243 -8.23 -3.06 -26.54
N PRO A 244 -8.28 -3.66 -27.75
CA PRO A 244 -7.07 -4.08 -28.47
C PRO A 244 -6.21 -2.90 -28.97
N PHE A 245 -6.77 -1.68 -29.03
CA PHE A 245 -6.06 -0.50 -29.54
C PHE A 245 -6.25 0.75 -28.67
N VAL A 246 -5.14 1.45 -28.40
CA VAL A 246 -5.04 2.70 -27.61
C VAL A 246 -5.98 3.84 -28.07
N ARG A 247 -6.49 3.80 -29.31
CA ARG A 247 -7.24 4.90 -29.93
C ARG A 247 -8.75 4.68 -30.13
N LYS A 248 -9.31 3.52 -29.77
CA LYS A 248 -10.76 3.24 -29.93
C LYS A 248 -11.40 2.94 -28.58
N ARG A 249 -12.09 3.93 -28.00
CA ARG A 249 -12.86 3.80 -26.74
C ARG A 249 -14.05 2.84 -26.84
N ASP A 250 -14.59 2.63 -28.05
CA ASP A 250 -15.70 1.71 -28.31
C ASP A 250 -15.19 0.40 -28.91
N VAL A 251 -15.41 -0.71 -28.19
CA VAL A 251 -15.16 -2.07 -28.67
C VAL A 251 -16.53 -2.73 -28.85
N LYS A 252 -16.88 -3.08 -30.09
CA LYS A 252 -18.11 -3.86 -30.38
C LYS A 252 -17.78 -5.34 -30.39
N HIS A 253 -18.70 -6.16 -29.89
CA HIS A 253 -18.57 -7.61 -29.77
C HIS A 253 -18.34 -8.32 -31.12
N ASN A 254 -17.51 -9.36 -31.08
CA ASN A 254 -17.35 -10.41 -32.10
C ASN A 254 -16.78 -9.99 -33.46
N ASP A 255 -15.55 -9.48 -33.50
CA ASP A 255 -14.72 -9.63 -34.71
C ASP A 255 -13.45 -10.42 -34.36
N ASP A 256 -13.32 -11.61 -34.96
CA ASP A 256 -12.17 -12.50 -34.81
C ASP A 256 -10.86 -11.87 -35.34
N GLU A 257 -10.95 -10.74 -36.04
CA GLU A 257 -9.79 -9.98 -36.55
C GLU A 257 -9.10 -9.09 -35.49
N ASP A 258 -9.70 -8.89 -34.31
CA ASP A 258 -9.15 -8.04 -33.23
C ASP A 258 -8.27 -8.83 -32.22
N MET A 259 -8.01 -10.11 -32.46
CA MET A 259 -7.12 -10.93 -31.63
C MET A 259 -5.64 -10.61 -31.92
N THR A 260 -4.96 -9.95 -30.97
CA THR A 260 -3.50 -9.74 -31.04
C THR A 260 -2.77 -11.08 -31.04
N ARG A 261 -1.80 -11.23 -31.98
CA ARG A 261 -1.01 -12.44 -32.25
C ARG A 261 0.04 -12.78 -31.17
N GLU A 262 -0.19 -12.45 -29.90
CA GLU A 262 0.75 -12.72 -28.81
C GLU A 262 0.42 -14.06 -28.12
N PRO A 263 1.32 -15.07 -28.13
CA PRO A 263 1.06 -16.40 -27.57
C PRO A 263 0.70 -16.38 -26.09
N GLU A 264 1.31 -15.50 -25.28
CA GLU A 264 0.99 -15.39 -23.85
C GLU A 264 -0.42 -14.86 -23.61
N MET A 265 -0.91 -13.94 -24.45
CA MET A 265 -2.30 -13.50 -24.41
C MET A 265 -3.21 -14.67 -24.81
N VAL A 266 -2.94 -15.37 -25.91
CA VAL A 266 -3.79 -16.48 -26.35
C VAL A 266 -3.86 -17.61 -25.30
N GLN A 267 -2.77 -17.90 -24.58
CA GLN A 267 -2.75 -18.89 -23.51
C GLN A 267 -3.49 -18.39 -22.25
N ALA A 268 -3.30 -17.12 -21.87
CA ALA A 268 -4.06 -16.45 -20.80
C ALA A 268 -5.52 -16.10 -21.19
N TYR A 269 -5.96 -16.40 -22.42
CA TYR A 269 -7.33 -16.25 -22.88
C TYR A 269 -8.03 -17.60 -23.11
N ARG A 270 -7.32 -18.63 -23.61
CA ARG A 270 -7.90 -19.95 -23.91
C ARG A 270 -7.92 -20.90 -22.71
N ASP A 271 -6.96 -20.84 -21.79
CA ASP A 271 -6.91 -21.74 -20.61
C ASP A 271 -7.68 -21.19 -19.39
N THR A 272 -8.15 -19.95 -19.43
CA THR A 272 -8.47 -19.22 -18.20
C THR A 272 -9.81 -19.59 -17.59
N TRP A 273 -10.69 -20.32 -18.29
CA TRP A 273 -12.08 -20.51 -17.82
C TRP A 273 -12.77 -21.82 -18.21
N GLU A 274 -12.04 -22.95 -18.38
CA GLU A 274 -12.71 -24.26 -18.60
C GLU A 274 -13.70 -24.61 -17.47
N LEU A 275 -13.40 -24.21 -16.23
CA LEU A 275 -14.22 -24.48 -15.03
C LEU A 275 -14.83 -23.21 -14.39
N GLY A 276 -14.88 -22.09 -15.13
CA GLY A 276 -15.45 -20.84 -14.63
C GLY A 276 -14.76 -20.32 -13.36
N LEU A 277 -15.54 -20.01 -12.32
CA LEU A 277 -15.05 -19.46 -11.04
C LEU A 277 -13.90 -20.30 -10.43
N HIS A 278 -13.90 -21.62 -10.58
CA HIS A 278 -12.84 -22.46 -10.01
C HIS A 278 -11.46 -22.19 -10.62
N SER A 279 -11.40 -21.89 -11.91
CA SER A 279 -10.16 -21.50 -12.60
C SER A 279 -9.66 -20.14 -12.08
N TYR A 280 -10.57 -19.19 -11.82
CA TYR A 280 -10.23 -17.89 -11.22
C TYR A 280 -9.58 -18.01 -9.85
N LEU A 281 -10.23 -18.77 -8.96
CA LEU A 281 -9.81 -18.91 -7.57
C LEU A 281 -8.43 -19.57 -7.52
N THR A 282 -8.19 -20.55 -8.39
CA THR A 282 -6.88 -21.18 -8.57
C THR A 282 -5.84 -20.19 -9.09
N TYR A 283 -6.16 -19.44 -10.16
CA TYR A 283 -5.31 -18.41 -10.73
C TYR A 283 -4.87 -17.36 -9.69
N LEU A 284 -5.80 -16.91 -8.85
CA LEU A 284 -5.54 -15.86 -7.86
C LEU A 284 -4.73 -16.41 -6.68
N ARG A 285 -5.10 -17.57 -6.14
CA ARG A 285 -4.39 -18.24 -5.04
C ARG A 285 -2.91 -18.43 -5.36
N ASP A 286 -2.62 -18.99 -6.54
CA ASP A 286 -1.25 -19.33 -6.92
C ASP A 286 -0.36 -18.08 -7.03
N ARG A 287 -0.94 -16.94 -7.41
CA ARG A 287 -0.25 -15.63 -7.39
C ARG A 287 -0.09 -15.07 -5.98
N LEU A 288 -1.12 -15.20 -5.14
CA LEU A 288 -1.09 -14.73 -3.76
C LEU A 288 -0.02 -15.46 -2.93
N LEU A 289 0.21 -16.76 -3.18
CA LEU A 289 1.28 -17.53 -2.55
C LEU A 289 2.67 -16.96 -2.85
N VAL A 290 2.96 -16.67 -4.14
CA VAL A 290 4.24 -16.06 -4.54
C VAL A 290 4.35 -14.61 -4.02
N ALA A 291 3.26 -13.85 -4.04
CA ALA A 291 3.18 -12.49 -3.51
C ALA A 291 3.50 -12.44 -2.00
N LYS A 292 3.00 -13.42 -1.22
CA LYS A 292 3.30 -13.53 0.22
C LYS A 292 4.78 -13.69 0.50
N GLU A 293 5.52 -14.42 -0.34
CA GLU A 293 6.97 -14.59 -0.19
C GLU A 293 7.75 -13.28 -0.46
N LEU A 294 7.27 -12.46 -1.41
CA LEU A 294 7.87 -11.15 -1.71
C LEU A 294 7.65 -10.12 -0.60
N LEU A 295 6.51 -10.18 0.10
CA LEU A 295 6.18 -9.22 1.15
C LEU A 295 7.17 -9.22 2.31
N ALA A 296 7.55 -8.04 2.78
CA ALA A 296 8.26 -7.84 4.03
C ALA A 296 7.40 -8.29 5.22
N PRO A 297 8.00 -8.67 6.37
CA PRO A 297 7.22 -9.07 7.55
C PRO A 297 6.20 -8.03 8.00
N MET A 298 6.53 -6.74 7.87
CA MET A 298 5.63 -5.61 8.19
C MET A 298 4.74 -5.17 7.02
N GLY A 299 4.76 -5.91 5.91
CA GLY A 299 4.16 -5.53 4.64
C GLY A 299 2.65 -5.81 4.57
N SER A 300 1.99 -5.11 3.66
CA SER A 300 0.55 -5.21 3.42
C SER A 300 0.24 -5.59 1.97
N ILE A 301 -0.85 -6.34 1.78
CA ILE A 301 -1.47 -6.55 0.47
C ILE A 301 -2.88 -5.98 0.47
N PHE A 302 -3.22 -5.31 -0.63
CA PHE A 302 -4.56 -4.82 -0.92
C PHE A 302 -5.05 -5.51 -2.19
N VAL A 303 -6.18 -6.19 -2.11
CA VAL A 303 -6.84 -6.82 -3.26
C VAL A 303 -8.16 -6.11 -3.54
N GLN A 304 -8.29 -5.49 -4.70
CA GLN A 304 -9.52 -4.83 -5.16
C GLN A 304 -10.45 -5.84 -5.82
N ILE A 305 -11.72 -5.84 -5.44
CA ILE A 305 -12.72 -6.77 -5.98
C ILE A 305 -14.14 -6.19 -5.88
N GLY A 306 -14.99 -6.55 -6.85
CA GLY A 306 -16.42 -6.27 -6.83
C GLY A 306 -17.20 -7.13 -5.82
N ASP A 307 -18.47 -6.82 -5.65
CA ASP A 307 -19.37 -7.51 -4.72
C ASP A 307 -19.65 -8.96 -5.11
N GLU A 308 -19.45 -9.33 -6.38
CA GLU A 308 -19.78 -10.67 -6.88
C GLU A 308 -18.90 -11.77 -6.28
N ASN A 309 -17.60 -11.51 -6.14
CA ASN A 309 -16.60 -12.52 -5.75
C ASN A 309 -15.85 -12.18 -4.46
N VAL A 310 -16.22 -11.09 -3.77
CA VAL A 310 -15.49 -10.60 -2.57
C VAL A 310 -15.34 -11.66 -1.49
N HIS A 311 -16.38 -12.46 -1.23
CA HIS A 311 -16.35 -13.49 -0.19
C HIS A 311 -15.43 -14.66 -0.57
N HIS A 312 -15.44 -15.09 -1.83
CA HIS A 312 -14.57 -16.16 -2.30
C HIS A 312 -13.09 -15.73 -2.36
N VAL A 313 -12.82 -14.49 -2.77
CA VAL A 313 -11.46 -13.94 -2.73
C VAL A 313 -10.97 -13.78 -1.29
N ARG A 314 -11.85 -13.38 -0.36
CA ARG A 314 -11.53 -13.33 1.06
C ARG A 314 -11.18 -14.70 1.63
N GLU A 315 -11.92 -15.75 1.28
CA GLU A 315 -11.61 -17.12 1.70
C GLU A 315 -10.21 -17.57 1.23
N ILE A 316 -9.81 -17.21 0.01
CA ILE A 316 -8.46 -17.48 -0.49
C ILE A 316 -7.40 -16.70 0.30
N LEU A 317 -7.66 -15.43 0.59
CA LEU A 317 -6.73 -14.62 1.37
C LEU A 317 -6.59 -15.15 2.80
N ASP A 318 -7.68 -15.59 3.43
CA ASP A 318 -7.67 -16.26 4.73
C ASP A 318 -6.85 -17.55 4.70
N GLU A 319 -6.93 -18.33 3.61
CA GLU A 319 -6.11 -19.53 3.42
C GLU A 319 -4.62 -19.18 3.23
N VAL A 320 -4.29 -18.20 2.40
CA VAL A 320 -2.90 -17.86 2.06
C VAL A 320 -2.22 -17.08 3.17
N PHE A 321 -2.89 -16.09 3.76
CA PHE A 321 -2.32 -15.18 4.76
C PHE A 321 -2.66 -15.57 6.19
N GLY A 322 -3.72 -16.36 6.42
CA GLY A 322 -4.29 -16.61 7.74
C GLY A 322 -5.39 -15.59 8.06
N ALA A 323 -6.54 -16.06 8.54
CA ALA A 323 -7.68 -15.22 8.90
C ALA A 323 -7.36 -14.24 10.04
N GLU A 324 -6.40 -14.59 10.91
CA GLU A 324 -5.87 -13.71 11.94
C GLU A 324 -5.10 -12.51 11.37
N ASN A 325 -4.65 -12.57 10.11
CA ASN A 325 -3.90 -11.49 9.47
C ASN A 325 -4.78 -10.57 8.62
N THR A 326 -6.11 -10.74 8.66
CA THR A 326 -7.04 -9.76 8.10
C THR A 326 -6.98 -8.46 8.88
N VAL A 327 -6.80 -7.33 8.19
CA VAL A 327 -6.77 -6.01 8.84
C VAL A 327 -8.13 -5.33 8.73
N SER A 328 -8.66 -5.19 7.52
CA SER A 328 -9.94 -4.54 7.28
C SER A 328 -10.49 -4.87 5.89
N MET A 329 -11.82 -4.81 5.77
CA MET A 329 -12.50 -4.72 4.49
C MET A 329 -12.94 -3.27 4.30
N ILE A 330 -12.39 -2.62 3.28
CA ILE A 330 -12.62 -1.21 2.99
C ILE A 330 -13.59 -1.12 1.83
N SER A 331 -14.68 -0.39 1.99
CA SER A 331 -15.62 -0.10 0.91
C SER A 331 -15.36 1.29 0.36
N PHE A 332 -15.23 1.39 -0.96
CA PHE A 332 -15.00 2.68 -1.62
C PHE A 332 -15.96 2.89 -2.78
N ARG A 333 -16.40 4.13 -2.98
CA ARG A 333 -17.44 4.47 -3.95
C ARG A 333 -16.89 4.44 -5.38
N LYS A 334 -17.62 3.77 -6.29
CA LYS A 334 -17.33 3.73 -7.74
C LYS A 334 -17.74 5.04 -8.43
N THR A 335 -17.01 5.43 -9.47
CA THR A 335 -17.36 6.58 -10.32
C THR A 335 -18.65 6.35 -11.13
N THR A 336 -18.97 5.09 -11.44
CA THR A 336 -20.14 4.70 -12.24
C THR A 336 -20.97 3.67 -11.48
N SER A 337 -22.26 3.96 -11.28
CA SER A 337 -23.25 3.00 -10.78
C SER A 337 -23.82 2.19 -11.94
N SER A 338 -23.87 0.86 -11.83
CA SER A 338 -24.63 0.04 -12.77
C SER A 338 -26.13 0.20 -12.46
N SER A 339 -26.88 0.83 -13.37
CA SER A 339 -28.34 0.88 -13.31
C SER A 339 -28.91 -0.50 -13.66
N GLY A 340 -29.39 -1.22 -12.66
CA GLY A 340 -30.23 -2.41 -12.83
C GLY A 340 -31.64 -2.18 -12.31
N ASP A 341 -32.56 -3.11 -12.55
CA ASP A 341 -33.95 -3.06 -12.05
C ASP A 341 -34.06 -3.20 -10.51
N ARG A 342 -32.94 -3.42 -9.83
CA ARG A 342 -32.82 -3.60 -8.38
C ARG A 342 -31.88 -2.54 -7.78
N LEU A 343 -31.63 -2.63 -6.47
CA LEU A 343 -30.70 -1.72 -5.79
C LEU A 343 -29.34 -1.72 -6.48
N SER A 344 -28.88 -0.55 -6.92
CA SER A 344 -27.64 -0.42 -7.68
C SER A 344 -26.42 -0.61 -6.77
N SER A 345 -25.46 -1.42 -7.22
CA SER A 345 -24.13 -1.51 -6.60
C SER A 345 -23.35 -0.22 -6.91
N VAL A 346 -22.90 0.47 -5.86
CA VAL A 346 -22.22 1.78 -5.95
C VAL A 346 -20.81 1.77 -5.35
N ALA A 347 -20.34 0.62 -4.85
CA ALA A 347 -19.07 0.50 -4.16
C ALA A 347 -18.32 -0.78 -4.54
N ASP A 348 -16.99 -0.68 -4.63
CA ASP A 348 -16.08 -1.83 -4.68
C ASP A 348 -15.48 -2.05 -3.29
N CYS A 349 -14.87 -3.22 -3.09
CA CYS A 349 -14.19 -3.59 -1.86
C CYS A 349 -12.68 -3.68 -2.07
N LEU A 350 -11.91 -3.22 -1.08
CA LEU A 350 -10.51 -3.58 -0.89
C LEU A 350 -10.40 -4.52 0.29
N LEU A 351 -9.83 -5.70 0.06
CA LEU A 351 -9.45 -6.65 1.10
C LEU A 351 -8.01 -6.35 1.52
N TRP A 352 -7.82 -5.91 2.76
CA TRP A 352 -6.51 -5.57 3.31
C TRP A 352 -6.02 -6.64 4.29
N TYR A 353 -4.90 -7.28 3.94
CA TYR A 353 -4.21 -8.27 4.76
C TYR A 353 -2.78 -7.84 5.07
N ALA A 354 -2.32 -8.19 6.26
CA ALA A 354 -0.92 -8.08 6.66
C ALA A 354 -0.19 -9.40 6.34
N LYS A 355 1.14 -9.35 6.15
CA LYS A 355 1.95 -10.58 6.19
C LYS A 355 2.02 -11.15 7.61
N ASP A 356 2.15 -10.27 8.58
CA ASP A 356 2.15 -10.55 10.02
C ASP A 356 1.47 -9.35 10.72
N LEU A 357 0.28 -9.57 11.28
CA LEU A 357 -0.54 -8.51 11.88
C LEU A 357 0.16 -7.84 13.07
N GLU A 358 0.95 -8.60 13.85
CA GLU A 358 1.65 -8.06 15.03
C GLU A 358 2.77 -7.08 14.64
N ARG A 359 3.29 -7.21 13.41
CA ARG A 359 4.38 -6.38 12.87
C ARG A 359 3.91 -5.36 11.85
N LEU A 360 2.60 -5.27 11.62
CA LEU A 360 2.01 -4.44 10.58
C LEU A 360 2.48 -2.99 10.67
N LYS A 361 3.02 -2.46 9.57
CA LYS A 361 3.23 -1.02 9.42
C LYS A 361 1.88 -0.36 9.10
N TYR A 362 1.39 0.50 10.00
CA TYR A 362 0.16 1.25 9.81
C TYR A 362 0.28 2.70 10.29
N ARG A 363 -0.31 3.62 9.52
CA ARG A 363 -0.52 5.03 9.88
C ARG A 363 -1.98 5.40 9.69
N GLN A 364 -2.56 5.97 10.74
CA GLN A 364 -3.89 6.56 10.65
C GLN A 364 -3.84 7.78 9.73
N LEU A 365 -4.59 7.73 8.63
CA LEU A 365 -4.81 8.91 7.80
C LEU A 365 -5.90 9.78 8.40
N TYR A 366 -5.82 11.07 8.13
CA TYR A 366 -6.78 12.05 8.61
C TYR A 366 -7.33 12.85 7.44
N LEU A 367 -8.62 13.19 7.51
CA LEU A 367 -9.27 14.10 6.58
C LEU A 367 -9.49 15.44 7.26
N ALA A 368 -9.42 16.52 6.49
CA ALA A 368 -9.78 17.85 6.96
C ALA A 368 -11.27 17.89 7.32
N LYS A 369 -11.61 18.47 8.47
CA LYS A 369 -12.99 18.75 8.83
C LYS A 369 -13.49 19.92 8.00
N THR A 370 -14.69 19.77 7.45
CA THR A 370 -15.42 20.88 6.83
C THR A 370 -16.60 21.27 7.70
N LEU A 371 -16.77 22.58 7.92
CA LEU A 371 -17.92 23.10 8.66
C LEU A 371 -19.22 22.67 7.95
N SER A 372 -20.20 22.18 8.72
CA SER A 372 -21.44 21.60 8.18
C SER A 372 -21.27 20.36 7.27
N GLY A 373 -20.05 19.84 7.14
CA GLY A 373 -19.70 18.71 6.29
C GLY A 373 -19.01 17.59 7.04
N ALA A 374 -18.11 16.89 6.34
CA ALA A 374 -17.41 15.72 6.84
C ALA A 374 -16.59 16.06 8.11
N GLY A 375 -16.85 15.34 9.20
CA GLY A 375 -16.19 15.52 10.50
C GLY A 375 -16.52 16.83 11.25
N GLY A 376 -17.10 17.84 10.59
CA GLY A 376 -17.43 19.14 11.16
C GLY A 376 -18.93 19.40 11.40
N GLY A 377 -19.85 18.54 10.92
CA GLY A 377 -21.29 18.74 11.02
C GLY A 377 -21.88 18.88 12.44
N GLN A 378 -21.14 18.49 13.48
CA GLN A 378 -21.58 18.63 14.88
C GLN A 378 -21.22 19.98 15.51
N TYR A 379 -20.37 20.78 14.87
CA TYR A 379 -19.91 22.08 15.33
C TYR A 379 -20.95 23.17 15.01
N THR A 380 -22.01 23.16 15.81
CA THR A 380 -23.25 23.93 15.59
C THR A 380 -23.41 25.12 16.54
N TRP A 381 -22.39 25.38 17.36
CA TRP A 381 -22.31 26.53 18.25
C TRP A 381 -21.15 27.42 17.82
N VAL A 382 -21.25 28.68 18.22
CA VAL A 382 -20.24 29.68 17.95
C VAL A 382 -19.96 30.49 19.21
N GLU A 383 -18.70 30.84 19.39
CA GLU A 383 -18.21 31.80 20.36
C GLU A 383 -17.77 33.06 19.62
N THR A 384 -18.33 34.20 20.02
CA THR A 384 -17.98 35.53 19.52
C THR A 384 -16.76 36.09 20.26
N SER A 385 -16.15 37.14 19.72
CA SER A 385 -14.95 37.77 20.29
C SER A 385 -15.13 38.36 21.69
N ASP A 386 -16.37 38.60 22.11
CA ASP A 386 -16.76 39.02 23.46
C ASP A 386 -16.92 37.83 24.45
N GLY A 387 -16.69 36.60 24.00
CA GLY A 387 -16.83 35.37 24.78
C GLY A 387 -18.27 34.83 24.84
N THR A 388 -19.24 35.49 24.19
CA THR A 388 -20.63 35.04 24.19
C THR A 388 -20.79 33.78 23.34
N ARG A 389 -21.48 32.76 23.87
CA ARG A 389 -21.76 31.50 23.18
C ARG A 389 -23.21 31.39 22.77
N ARG A 390 -23.46 31.03 21.51
CA ARG A 390 -24.80 30.79 20.98
C ARG A 390 -24.82 29.74 19.90
N ARG A 391 -26.01 29.31 19.47
CA ARG A 391 -26.17 28.51 18.26
C ARG A 391 -25.70 29.32 17.04
N ALA A 392 -24.94 28.67 16.17
CA ALA A 392 -24.57 29.22 14.89
C ALA A 392 -25.81 29.32 13.99
N ARG A 393 -25.91 30.41 13.24
CA ARG A 393 -26.97 30.59 12.23
C ARG A 393 -26.60 29.82 10.96
N LYS A 394 -27.60 29.57 10.10
CA LYS A 394 -27.40 28.76 8.88
C LYS A 394 -26.49 29.46 7.86
N ASP A 395 -26.58 30.78 7.76
CA ASP A 395 -25.71 31.64 6.96
C ASP A 395 -24.27 31.60 7.47
N GLU A 396 -24.04 31.71 8.78
CA GLU A 396 -22.70 31.61 9.39
C GLU A 396 -22.05 30.24 9.20
N LEU A 397 -22.85 29.18 9.12
CA LEU A 397 -22.38 27.82 8.90
C LEU A 397 -22.03 27.54 7.43
N ALA A 398 -22.57 28.33 6.50
CA ALA A 398 -22.30 28.23 5.07
C ALA A 398 -21.14 29.13 4.65
N ASP A 399 -21.06 30.34 5.22
CA ASP A 399 -20.00 31.31 5.00
C ASP A 399 -19.52 31.85 6.37
N PRO A 400 -18.50 31.22 6.98
CA PRO A 400 -18.05 31.56 8.33
C PRO A 400 -17.42 32.97 8.37
N PRO A 401 -18.00 33.92 9.12
CA PRO A 401 -17.42 35.25 9.32
C PRO A 401 -16.09 35.18 10.08
N ASP A 402 -15.18 36.11 9.77
CA ASP A 402 -13.93 36.25 10.50
C ASP A 402 -14.16 36.57 11.99
N GLY A 403 -13.36 35.95 12.86
CA GLY A 403 -13.41 36.17 14.31
C GLY A 403 -14.44 35.32 15.06
N LEU A 404 -15.21 34.47 14.38
CA LEU A 404 -16.10 33.50 15.01
C LEU A 404 -15.41 32.15 15.23
N ARG A 405 -15.51 31.60 16.44
CA ARG A 405 -14.94 30.29 16.78
C ARG A 405 -16.03 29.24 16.87
N PHE A 406 -16.01 28.27 15.97
CA PHE A 406 -16.98 27.19 15.95
C PHE A 406 -16.66 26.12 16.99
N LEU A 407 -17.67 25.70 17.74
CA LEU A 407 -17.55 24.73 18.81
C LEU A 407 -18.69 23.71 18.81
N ARG A 408 -18.44 22.59 19.46
CA ARG A 408 -19.48 21.63 19.84
C ARG A 408 -19.41 21.35 21.35
N PRO A 409 -20.56 21.18 22.01
CA PRO A 409 -20.62 20.64 23.35
C PRO A 409 -20.30 19.15 23.30
N ASP A 410 -19.32 18.71 24.10
CA ASP A 410 -18.89 17.32 24.21
C ASP A 410 -19.14 16.79 25.64
N GLN A 411 -19.16 15.46 25.79
CA GLN A 411 -19.46 14.82 27.07
C GLN A 411 -18.28 14.96 28.05
N LEU A 412 -18.58 15.46 29.26
CA LEU A 412 -17.63 15.50 30.39
C LEU A 412 -17.67 14.26 31.28
N THR A 413 -18.60 13.35 31.03
CA THR A 413 -18.84 12.17 31.87
C THR A 413 -18.51 10.88 31.13
N SER A 414 -18.07 9.87 31.88
CA SER A 414 -17.87 8.51 31.43
C SER A 414 -18.99 7.62 31.98
N GLN A 415 -19.39 6.61 31.21
CA GLN A 415 -20.39 5.62 31.62
C GLN A 415 -19.83 4.55 32.56
N ARG A 416 -18.53 4.58 32.89
CA ARG A 416 -17.94 3.64 33.84
C ARG A 416 -18.52 3.82 35.25
N PRO A 417 -18.66 2.74 36.04
CA PRO A 417 -18.99 2.86 37.45
C PRO A 417 -17.99 3.76 38.17
N ALA A 418 -18.49 4.56 39.11
CA ALA A 418 -17.65 5.40 39.93
C ALA A 418 -16.83 4.55 40.91
N GLN A 419 -15.57 4.90 41.06
CA GLN A 419 -14.61 4.28 41.98
C GLN A 419 -14.29 5.25 43.13
N ASP A 420 -13.67 4.73 44.19
CA ASP A 420 -13.20 5.56 45.31
C ASP A 420 -12.16 6.58 44.80
N GLY A 421 -12.41 7.86 45.08
CA GLY A 421 -11.60 8.99 44.61
C GLY A 421 -12.16 9.73 43.39
N ASP A 422 -13.19 9.21 42.75
CA ASP A 422 -13.84 9.90 41.63
C ASP A 422 -14.65 11.13 42.10
N LEU A 423 -14.59 12.21 41.32
CA LEU A 423 -15.38 13.41 41.58
C LEU A 423 -16.88 13.14 41.38
N ARG A 424 -17.67 13.34 42.44
CA ARG A 424 -19.13 13.09 42.44
C ARG A 424 -19.98 14.33 42.19
N SER A 425 -19.43 15.52 42.42
CA SER A 425 -20.11 16.78 42.19
C SER A 425 -19.11 17.89 41.91
N PHE A 426 -19.47 18.84 41.04
CA PHE A 426 -18.65 20.00 40.74
C PHE A 426 -19.51 21.27 40.71
N GLY A 427 -19.04 22.33 41.37
CA GLY A 427 -19.69 23.64 41.36
C GLY A 427 -19.18 24.49 40.20
N PHE A 428 -20.09 24.98 39.35
CA PHE A 428 -19.76 25.86 38.23
C PHE A 428 -20.87 26.92 38.07
N GLU A 429 -20.49 28.19 37.93
CA GLU A 429 -21.41 29.34 37.79
C GLU A 429 -22.57 29.37 38.82
N GLY A 430 -22.27 29.04 40.08
CA GLY A 430 -23.25 29.03 41.17
C GLY A 430 -24.23 27.85 41.15
N ARG A 431 -24.04 26.87 40.26
CA ARG A 431 -24.82 25.62 40.20
C ARG A 431 -23.93 24.41 40.51
N VAL A 432 -24.52 23.35 41.04
CA VAL A 432 -23.82 22.08 41.32
C VAL A 432 -24.25 21.03 40.32
N PHE A 433 -23.29 20.40 39.65
CA PHE A 433 -23.50 19.37 38.63
C PHE A 433 -22.98 18.02 39.12
N ALA A 434 -23.71 16.95 38.83
CA ALA A 434 -23.33 15.58 39.17
C ALA A 434 -23.37 14.68 37.92
N PRO A 435 -22.46 13.70 37.77
CA PRO A 435 -22.36 12.84 36.59
C PRO A 435 -23.40 11.70 36.57
N GLY A 436 -24.40 11.74 37.45
CA GLY A 436 -25.44 10.72 37.58
C GLY A 436 -24.87 9.36 37.97
N LYS A 437 -25.22 8.33 37.18
CA LYS A 437 -24.73 6.94 37.37
C LYS A 437 -23.28 6.75 36.94
N GLY A 438 -22.73 7.68 36.16
CA GLY A 438 -21.35 7.65 35.70
C GLY A 438 -20.39 8.41 36.63
N THR A 439 -19.31 8.87 36.05
CA THR A 439 -18.25 9.65 36.71
C THR A 439 -17.75 10.76 35.78
N PHE A 440 -17.16 11.83 36.31
CA PHE A 440 -16.48 12.81 35.47
C PHE A 440 -15.23 12.20 34.81
N LYS A 441 -14.87 12.68 33.62
CA LYS A 441 -13.69 12.21 32.88
C LYS A 441 -12.37 12.68 33.50
N THR A 442 -12.41 13.62 34.45
CA THR A 442 -11.26 14.18 35.15
C THR A 442 -11.61 14.47 36.62
N ASP A 443 -10.59 14.73 37.44
CA ASP A 443 -10.71 15.01 38.87
C ASP A 443 -11.08 16.49 39.16
N GLU A 444 -11.14 16.87 40.44
CA GLU A 444 -11.47 18.25 40.83
C GLU A 444 -10.46 19.27 40.28
N THR A 445 -9.19 18.90 40.22
CA THR A 445 -8.11 19.78 39.73
C THR A 445 -8.27 20.01 38.24
N GLY A 446 -8.49 18.94 37.49
CA GLY A 446 -8.76 19.00 36.06
C GLY A 446 -10.05 19.74 35.73
N MET A 447 -11.12 19.56 36.52
CA MET A 447 -12.35 20.34 36.34
C MET A 447 -12.13 21.84 36.57
N LYS A 448 -11.32 22.22 37.58
CA LYS A 448 -10.91 23.61 37.81
C LYS A 448 -10.05 24.14 36.66
N ALA A 449 -9.12 23.35 36.13
CA ALA A 449 -8.30 23.73 34.98
C ALA A 449 -9.17 23.96 33.73
N LEU A 450 -10.14 23.07 33.46
CA LEU A 450 -11.10 23.23 32.38
C LEU A 450 -11.96 24.49 32.56
N ALA A 451 -12.39 24.79 33.79
CA ALA A 451 -13.12 26.02 34.09
C ALA A 451 -12.26 27.26 33.83
N ALA A 452 -11.01 27.26 34.29
CA ALA A 452 -10.07 28.36 34.12
C ALA A 452 -9.66 28.59 32.65
N ALA A 453 -9.68 27.54 31.82
CA ALA A 453 -9.42 27.60 30.39
C ALA A 453 -10.67 27.87 29.55
N ASP A 454 -11.78 28.28 30.17
CA ASP A 454 -13.09 28.49 29.55
C ASP A 454 -13.59 27.28 28.75
N ARG A 455 -13.19 26.06 29.11
CA ARG A 455 -13.59 24.82 28.40
C ARG A 455 -14.85 24.16 28.93
N LEU A 456 -15.62 24.86 29.77
CA LEU A 456 -16.89 24.38 30.31
C LEU A 456 -18.04 25.25 29.82
N MET A 457 -19.18 24.63 29.53
CA MET A 457 -20.43 25.33 29.25
C MET A 457 -21.63 24.56 29.80
N VAL A 458 -22.70 25.28 30.12
CA VAL A 458 -23.96 24.68 30.60
C VAL A 458 -24.98 24.63 29.48
N ILE A 459 -25.58 23.46 29.27
CA ILE A 459 -26.70 23.26 28.33
C ILE A 459 -27.87 22.64 29.07
N GLY A 460 -28.93 23.44 29.27
CA GLY A 460 -30.05 23.06 30.12
C GLY A 460 -29.56 22.79 31.54
N ASN A 461 -29.58 21.52 31.96
CA ASN A 461 -29.10 21.06 33.27
C ASN A 461 -27.80 20.23 33.19
N THR A 462 -27.14 20.20 32.02
CA THR A 462 -25.93 19.38 31.81
C THR A 462 -24.70 20.28 31.67
N LEU A 463 -23.64 19.92 32.37
CA LEU A 463 -22.32 20.52 32.19
C LEU A 463 -21.60 19.79 31.05
N CYS A 464 -21.11 20.54 30.07
CA CYS A 464 -20.48 20.01 28.85
C CYS A 464 -19.07 20.59 28.65
N TYR A 465 -18.21 19.82 27.98
CA TYR A 465 -16.89 20.26 27.55
C TYR A 465 -17.03 21.06 26.26
N VAL A 466 -16.32 22.17 26.15
CA VAL A 466 -16.26 22.98 24.95
C VAL A 466 -15.11 22.48 24.08
N ARG A 467 -15.47 21.87 22.96
CA ARG A 467 -14.52 21.44 21.94
C ARG A 467 -14.63 22.38 20.74
N TYR A 468 -13.57 23.11 20.45
CA TYR A 468 -13.48 23.95 19.25
C TYR A 468 -13.17 23.10 18.02
N LEU A 469 -13.55 23.60 16.85
CA LEU A 469 -13.21 22.98 15.57
C LEU A 469 -11.69 22.96 15.37
N GLU A 470 -11.04 24.06 15.74
CA GLU A 470 -9.60 24.31 15.68
C GLU A 470 -8.78 23.43 16.64
N ASP A 471 -9.39 22.88 17.71
CA ASP A 471 -8.67 22.00 18.66
C ASP A 471 -8.05 20.79 17.97
N PHE A 472 -8.70 20.32 16.91
CA PHE A 472 -8.16 19.34 15.98
C PHE A 472 -8.94 19.46 14.67
N PRO A 473 -8.41 20.17 13.65
CA PRO A 473 -9.11 20.46 12.40
C PRO A 473 -9.20 19.24 11.46
N ALA A 474 -8.74 18.07 11.91
CA ALA A 474 -8.81 16.84 11.16
C ALA A 474 -9.60 15.75 11.90
N PHE A 475 -9.99 14.69 11.20
CA PHE A 475 -10.64 13.52 11.79
C PHE A 475 -10.13 12.23 11.11
N PRO A 476 -10.05 11.11 11.84
CA PRO A 476 -9.48 9.88 11.31
C PRO A 476 -10.32 9.33 10.15
N LEU A 477 -9.64 8.93 9.07
CA LEU A 477 -10.24 8.20 7.96
C LEU A 477 -10.68 6.80 8.43
N SER A 478 -11.90 6.41 8.07
CA SER A 478 -12.47 5.10 8.39
C SER A 478 -12.29 4.09 7.23
N ASN A 479 -12.87 2.89 7.36
CA ASN A 479 -12.92 1.90 6.28
C ASN A 479 -14.05 2.14 5.25
N MET A 480 -14.77 3.27 5.35
CA MET A 480 -15.79 3.70 4.39
C MET A 480 -15.28 4.94 3.64
N TRP A 481 -15.01 4.80 2.35
CA TRP A 481 -14.41 5.83 1.51
C TRP A 481 -15.43 6.35 0.48
N GLU A 482 -16.15 7.40 0.87
CA GLU A 482 -17.23 7.97 0.06
C GLU A 482 -16.75 9.00 -0.98
N ASP A 483 -15.57 9.56 -0.77
CA ASP A 483 -14.96 10.64 -1.53
C ASP A 483 -14.00 10.17 -2.64
N THR A 484 -14.03 8.87 -2.96
CA THR A 484 -13.21 8.26 -4.02
C THR A 484 -13.85 8.36 -5.40
N THR A 485 -14.90 9.16 -5.57
CA THR A 485 -15.50 9.42 -6.88
C THR A 485 -14.77 10.54 -7.60
N THR A 486 -14.27 10.28 -8.80
CA THR A 486 -13.80 11.34 -9.70
C THR A 486 -15.01 12.09 -10.25
N SER A 487 -15.14 13.39 -9.96
CA SER A 487 -16.12 14.24 -10.63
C SER A 487 -15.76 14.29 -12.13
N GLY A 488 -16.73 14.08 -13.01
CA GLY A 488 -16.53 13.82 -14.46
C GLY A 488 -15.82 14.89 -15.29
N PHE A 489 -15.25 15.93 -14.67
CA PHE A 489 -14.52 17.03 -15.29
C PHE A 489 -13.07 17.19 -14.81
N SER A 490 -12.62 16.53 -13.74
CA SER A 490 -11.33 16.87 -13.12
C SER A 490 -10.14 15.98 -13.50
N ASP A 491 -10.35 14.86 -14.19
CA ASP A 491 -9.27 14.10 -14.82
C ASP A 491 -9.85 13.12 -15.86
N PRO A 492 -9.63 13.32 -17.19
CA PRO A 492 -10.21 12.43 -18.18
C PRO A 492 -9.58 11.03 -18.04
N LYS A 493 -10.38 10.01 -17.72
CA LYS A 493 -9.93 8.61 -17.72
C LYS A 493 -9.21 8.31 -19.04
N GLN A 494 -7.94 7.93 -18.95
CA GLN A 494 -7.11 7.58 -20.11
C GLN A 494 -7.35 6.12 -20.54
N TYR A 495 -7.98 5.31 -19.67
CA TYR A 495 -8.28 3.90 -19.90
C TYR A 495 -9.68 3.52 -19.37
N VAL A 496 -10.34 2.54 -20.00
CA VAL A 496 -11.73 2.12 -19.68
C VAL A 496 -11.85 1.63 -18.22
N VAL A 497 -10.84 0.94 -17.71
CA VAL A 497 -10.76 0.43 -16.33
C VAL A 497 -9.54 1.05 -15.64
N GLN A 498 -9.70 2.26 -15.11
CA GLN A 498 -8.66 2.96 -14.36
C GLN A 498 -9.12 3.15 -12.91
N THR A 499 -8.36 2.57 -11.98
CA THR A 499 -8.53 2.79 -10.53
C THR A 499 -8.28 4.24 -10.18
N ASN A 500 -9.09 4.80 -9.26
CA ASN A 500 -8.92 6.16 -8.79
C ASN A 500 -7.59 6.29 -8.01
N PRO A 501 -6.71 7.26 -8.35
CA PRO A 501 -5.46 7.53 -7.63
C PRO A 501 -5.62 7.65 -6.11
N THR A 502 -6.70 8.27 -5.62
CA THR A 502 -6.94 8.48 -4.18
C THR A 502 -7.03 7.17 -3.39
N VAL A 503 -7.58 6.11 -4.01
CA VAL A 503 -7.70 4.79 -3.39
C VAL A 503 -6.33 4.20 -3.12
N ILE A 504 -5.46 4.21 -4.13
CA ILE A 504 -4.09 3.69 -4.06
C ILE A 504 -3.22 4.57 -3.16
N GLU A 505 -3.38 5.88 -3.25
CA GLU A 505 -2.69 6.86 -2.41
C GLU A 505 -2.90 6.59 -0.92
N ARG A 506 -4.16 6.33 -0.53
CA ARG A 506 -4.48 5.95 0.85
C ARG A 506 -3.77 4.68 1.26
N CYS A 507 -3.80 3.65 0.41
CA CYS A 507 -3.13 2.39 0.70
C CYS A 507 -1.61 2.57 0.89
N ILE A 508 -0.98 3.33 0.00
CA ILE A 508 0.45 3.67 0.07
C ILE A 508 0.76 4.46 1.34
N GLN A 509 0.03 5.53 1.64
CA GLN A 509 0.31 6.38 2.80
C GLN A 509 0.04 5.68 4.13
N MET A 510 -0.96 4.80 4.19
CA MET A 510 -1.24 3.99 5.39
C MET A 510 -0.13 2.99 5.69
N THR A 511 0.53 2.41 4.67
CA THR A 511 1.33 1.18 4.85
C THR A 511 2.78 1.26 4.41
N THR A 512 3.24 2.41 3.88
CA THR A 512 4.59 2.59 3.34
C THR A 512 5.24 3.91 3.79
N ASP A 513 6.55 3.89 3.96
CA ASP A 513 7.40 5.08 4.04
C ASP A 513 7.87 5.54 2.65
N PRO A 514 8.22 6.83 2.49
CA PRO A 514 9.05 7.26 1.38
C PRO A 514 10.28 6.34 1.20
N GLY A 515 10.54 5.90 -0.03
CA GLY A 515 11.60 4.94 -0.36
C GLY A 515 11.25 3.46 -0.17
N ASP A 516 10.13 3.10 0.45
CA ASP A 516 9.68 1.70 0.49
C ASP A 516 9.33 1.17 -0.92
N LEU A 517 9.38 -0.15 -1.10
CA LEU A 517 9.09 -0.82 -2.37
C LEU A 517 7.61 -1.22 -2.46
N VAL A 518 6.95 -0.75 -3.51
CA VAL A 518 5.57 -1.10 -3.89
C VAL A 518 5.60 -2.01 -5.12
N LEU A 519 4.78 -3.06 -5.12
CA LEU A 519 4.59 -3.95 -6.26
C LEU A 519 3.13 -3.96 -6.70
N ASP A 520 2.92 -3.82 -8.01
CA ASP A 520 1.64 -4.04 -8.66
C ASP A 520 1.78 -5.15 -9.71
N PRO A 521 1.32 -6.38 -9.43
CA PRO A 521 1.41 -7.51 -10.35
C PRO A 521 0.31 -7.48 -11.43
N THR A 522 -0.52 -6.45 -11.48
CA THR A 522 -1.67 -6.31 -12.39
C THR A 522 -1.62 -5.08 -13.28
N CYS A 523 -0.87 -4.04 -12.88
CA CYS A 523 -0.60 -2.77 -13.56
C CYS A 523 -1.82 -1.98 -14.05
N GLY A 524 -2.56 -2.52 -15.03
CA GLY A 524 -3.61 -1.85 -15.76
C GLY A 524 -3.10 -0.52 -16.33
N SER A 525 -3.80 0.57 -16.04
CA SER A 525 -3.40 1.93 -16.48
C SER A 525 -2.18 2.51 -15.77
N GLY A 526 -1.46 1.72 -14.95
CA GLY A 526 -0.25 2.15 -14.24
C GLY A 526 -0.49 3.12 -13.10
N THR A 527 -1.70 3.13 -12.50
CA THR A 527 -2.04 4.07 -11.42
C THR A 527 -1.17 3.83 -10.18
N THR A 528 -0.85 2.57 -9.84
CA THR A 528 0.01 2.26 -8.69
C THR A 528 1.42 2.81 -8.86
N ALA A 529 2.04 2.61 -10.03
CA ALA A 529 3.35 3.17 -10.34
C ALA A 529 3.34 4.70 -10.29
N TYR A 530 2.30 5.33 -10.87
CA TYR A 530 2.13 6.79 -10.85
C TYR A 530 2.06 7.36 -9.42
N VAL A 531 1.23 6.76 -8.56
CA VAL A 531 1.05 7.24 -7.18
C VAL A 531 2.28 6.92 -6.32
N ALA A 532 2.91 5.76 -6.51
CA ALA A 532 4.17 5.43 -5.85
C ALA A 532 5.27 6.44 -6.22
N GLU A 533 5.41 6.78 -7.50
CA GLU A 533 6.33 7.82 -8.00
C GLU A 533 6.00 9.18 -7.39
N GLN A 534 4.72 9.59 -7.37
CA GLN A 534 4.25 10.84 -6.76
C GLN A 534 4.72 10.96 -5.31
N TRP A 535 4.68 9.85 -4.57
CA TRP A 535 4.98 9.84 -3.16
C TRP A 535 6.41 9.38 -2.83
N GLY A 536 7.29 9.29 -3.84
CA GLY A 536 8.71 8.95 -3.64
C GLY A 536 8.95 7.51 -3.16
N ARG A 537 8.05 6.58 -3.51
CA ARG A 537 8.22 5.15 -3.28
C ARG A 537 8.91 4.51 -4.49
N ARG A 538 9.67 3.46 -4.25
CA ARG A 538 10.18 2.58 -5.32
C ARG A 538 9.03 1.72 -5.82
N TRP A 539 8.96 1.46 -7.12
CA TRP A 539 7.88 0.66 -7.68
C TRP A 539 8.33 -0.36 -8.72
N ILE A 540 7.61 -1.47 -8.74
CA ILE A 540 7.61 -2.48 -9.80
C ILE A 540 6.16 -2.66 -10.24
N THR A 541 5.90 -2.58 -11.54
CA THR A 541 4.58 -2.86 -12.12
C THR A 541 4.68 -3.91 -13.21
N VAL A 542 3.72 -4.82 -13.27
CA VAL A 542 3.74 -5.99 -14.18
C VAL A 542 2.42 -6.11 -14.92
N ASP A 543 2.49 -6.34 -16.22
CA ASP A 543 1.32 -6.69 -17.04
C ASP A 543 1.72 -7.73 -18.08
N THR A 544 0.77 -8.60 -18.45
CA THR A 544 0.94 -9.53 -19.57
C THR A 544 0.82 -8.83 -20.92
N SER A 545 0.10 -7.71 -21.00
CA SER A 545 -0.16 -7.00 -22.23
C SER A 545 0.76 -5.78 -22.39
N ARG A 546 1.26 -5.58 -23.61
CA ARG A 546 2.03 -4.38 -23.97
C ARG A 546 1.19 -3.10 -23.97
N VAL A 547 -0.13 -3.20 -24.15
CA VAL A 547 -1.01 -2.03 -24.30
C VAL A 547 -1.13 -1.24 -23.00
N PRO A 548 -1.49 -1.84 -21.84
CA PRO A 548 -1.51 -1.13 -20.56
C PRO A 548 -0.14 -0.61 -20.15
N LEU A 549 0.95 -1.37 -20.39
CA LEU A 549 2.32 -0.90 -20.12
C LEU A 549 2.69 0.32 -20.96
N ALA A 550 2.33 0.36 -22.25
CA ALA A 550 2.60 1.51 -23.10
C ALA A 550 1.86 2.78 -22.61
N LEU A 551 0.62 2.64 -22.14
CA LEU A 551 -0.16 3.72 -21.53
C LEU A 551 0.45 4.19 -20.20
N ALA A 552 0.79 3.25 -19.31
CA ALA A 552 1.46 3.54 -18.06
C ALA A 552 2.80 4.27 -18.28
N ARG A 553 3.59 3.80 -19.26
CA ARG A 553 4.85 4.41 -19.68
C ARG A 553 4.64 5.84 -20.15
N GLN A 554 3.67 6.07 -21.05
CA GLN A 554 3.34 7.42 -21.52
C GLN A 554 2.95 8.33 -20.35
N ARG A 555 2.06 7.85 -19.48
CA ARG A 555 1.56 8.59 -18.32
C ARG A 555 2.68 9.02 -17.36
N LEU A 556 3.64 8.13 -17.08
CA LEU A 556 4.78 8.43 -16.21
C LEU A 556 5.76 9.42 -16.87
N LEU A 557 6.04 9.25 -18.17
CA LEU A 557 6.98 10.12 -18.88
C LEU A 557 6.47 11.54 -19.06
N THR A 558 5.16 11.73 -19.18
CA THR A 558 4.54 13.05 -19.40
C THR A 558 4.08 13.73 -18.11
N ALA A 559 4.19 13.06 -16.96
CA ALA A 559 3.75 13.58 -15.68
C ALA A 559 4.79 14.49 -15.02
N THR A 560 4.28 15.52 -14.35
CA THR A 560 5.02 16.28 -13.34
C THR A 560 4.45 15.97 -11.96
N PHE A 561 5.30 16.10 -10.95
CA PHE A 561 4.99 15.82 -9.56
C PHE A 561 5.46 16.97 -8.67
N PRO A 562 4.87 17.15 -7.48
CA PRO A 562 5.46 18.00 -6.46
C PRO A 562 6.82 17.43 -6.02
N TYR A 563 7.78 18.32 -5.78
CA TYR A 563 9.02 17.97 -5.10
C TYR A 563 8.82 18.18 -3.60
N TYR A 564 8.70 17.08 -2.85
CA TYR A 564 8.66 17.14 -1.39
C TYR A 564 10.06 17.26 -0.84
N GLN A 565 10.23 18.17 0.12
CA GLN A 565 11.51 18.40 0.76
C GLN A 565 11.95 17.16 1.53
N LEU A 566 13.18 16.72 1.26
CA LEU A 566 13.76 15.54 1.90
C LEU A 566 14.38 15.93 3.25
N LYS A 567 14.22 15.06 4.24
CA LYS A 567 14.86 15.22 5.55
C LYS A 567 16.36 14.92 5.48
N GLU A 568 16.76 13.94 4.68
CA GLU A 568 18.15 13.54 4.46
C GLU A 568 18.41 13.39 2.95
N GLU A 569 18.85 14.46 2.29
CA GLU A 569 19.07 14.52 0.83
C GLU A 569 19.92 13.35 0.31
N ALA A 570 20.97 12.97 1.05
CA ALA A 570 21.90 11.89 0.68
C ALA A 570 21.27 10.48 0.66
N ARG A 571 20.11 10.28 1.30
CA ARG A 571 19.37 9.01 1.28
C ARG A 571 18.17 9.04 0.33
N GLY A 572 17.96 10.16 -0.36
CA GLY A 572 16.78 10.36 -1.18
C GLY A 572 15.49 10.27 -0.36
N PRO A 573 14.38 9.83 -0.96
CA PRO A 573 13.12 9.62 -0.27
C PRO A 573 13.23 8.71 0.96
N ALA A 574 14.12 7.72 0.97
CA ALA A 574 14.30 6.81 2.12
C ALA A 574 14.81 7.51 3.40
N GLY A 575 15.25 8.77 3.31
CA GLY A 575 15.54 9.63 4.46
C GLY A 575 14.29 10.22 5.14
N GLY A 576 13.12 10.12 4.50
CA GLY A 576 11.87 10.72 4.93
C GLY A 576 11.65 12.12 4.37
N PHE A 577 10.42 12.62 4.52
CA PHE A 577 10.02 13.97 4.14
C PHE A 577 10.00 14.91 5.34
N VAL A 578 10.10 16.21 5.07
CA VAL A 578 9.94 17.26 6.07
C VAL A 578 8.45 17.59 6.21
N TYR A 579 8.00 17.73 7.46
CA TYR A 579 6.67 18.18 7.83
C TYR A 579 6.82 19.37 8.78
N CYS A 580 6.20 20.50 8.47
CA CYS A 580 6.22 21.67 9.35
C CYS A 580 4.83 21.99 9.88
N ARG A 581 4.80 22.68 11.02
CA ARG A 581 3.59 23.34 11.49
C ARG A 581 3.50 24.71 10.84
N THR A 582 2.44 24.93 10.08
CA THR A 582 2.23 26.16 9.31
C THR A 582 0.77 26.56 9.39
N GLN A 583 0.52 27.84 9.69
CA GLN A 583 -0.82 28.42 9.69
C GLN A 583 -1.00 29.36 8.49
N ASN A 584 -2.20 29.38 7.92
CA ASN A 584 -2.55 30.37 6.91
C ASN A 584 -2.88 31.74 7.54
N GLN A 585 -3.20 32.75 6.72
CA GLN A 585 -3.54 34.10 7.21
C GLN A 585 -4.78 34.13 8.13
N LYS A 586 -5.63 33.09 8.07
CA LYS A 586 -6.82 32.93 8.91
C LYS A 586 -6.52 32.17 10.21
N GLY A 587 -5.26 31.78 10.46
CA GLY A 587 -4.86 30.99 11.62
C GLY A 587 -5.17 29.50 11.52
N GLU A 588 -5.61 29.01 10.35
CA GLU A 588 -5.93 27.59 10.15
C GLU A 588 -4.64 26.77 9.96
N GLU A 589 -4.54 25.64 10.64
CA GLU A 589 -3.41 24.70 10.54
C GLU A 589 -3.44 23.98 9.17
N VAL A 590 -2.60 24.47 8.25
CA VAL A 590 -2.48 23.95 6.88
C VAL A 590 -1.23 23.09 6.69
N GLY A 591 -0.26 23.18 7.61
CA GLY A 591 0.97 22.39 7.58
C GLY A 591 0.77 20.89 7.80
N GLY A 592 1.88 20.17 7.71
CA GLY A 592 1.97 18.73 7.94
C GLY A 592 1.97 18.32 9.41
N ILE A 593 2.18 19.24 10.33
CA ILE A 593 2.08 19.00 11.78
C ILE A 593 0.89 19.78 12.32
N VAL A 594 -0.06 19.08 12.93
CA VAL A 594 -1.29 19.65 13.45
C VAL A 594 -1.42 19.35 14.96
N PRO A 595 -1.65 20.36 15.82
CA PRO A 595 -1.89 20.12 17.24
C PRO A 595 -3.24 19.42 17.47
N HIS A 596 -3.27 18.50 18.42
CA HIS A 596 -4.48 17.80 18.87
C HIS A 596 -4.74 18.14 20.34
N VAL A 597 -5.51 19.20 20.54
CA VAL A 597 -5.95 19.62 21.87
C VAL A 597 -7.05 18.69 22.34
N THR A 598 -6.84 18.04 23.48
CA THR A 598 -7.80 17.11 24.07
C THR A 598 -8.28 17.62 25.43
N LEU A 599 -9.43 17.10 25.89
CA LEU A 599 -9.90 17.35 27.26
C LEU A 599 -8.82 17.00 28.28
N LYS A 600 -8.12 15.88 28.07
CA LYS A 600 -7.04 15.42 28.95
C LYS A 600 -5.90 16.42 28.99
N SER A 601 -5.43 16.89 27.84
CA SER A 601 -4.29 17.83 27.78
C SER A 601 -4.62 19.15 28.49
N VAL A 602 -5.84 19.68 28.29
CA VAL A 602 -6.28 20.91 28.99
C VAL A 602 -6.46 20.68 30.48
N ALA A 603 -7.11 19.57 30.88
CA ALA A 603 -7.35 19.27 32.29
C ALA A 603 -6.05 19.08 33.08
N ASN A 604 -5.01 18.54 32.46
CA ASN A 604 -3.72 18.29 33.09
C ASN A 604 -2.69 19.42 32.89
N ASN A 605 -3.04 20.51 32.19
CA ASN A 605 -2.10 21.54 31.73
C ASN A 605 -0.89 20.96 30.96
N GLU A 606 -1.12 19.92 30.18
CA GLU A 606 -0.13 19.30 29.29
C GLU A 606 -0.14 20.00 27.92
N PRO A 607 1.03 20.15 27.24
CA PRO A 607 1.05 20.62 25.87
C PRO A 607 0.22 19.70 24.96
N ALA A 608 -0.38 20.27 23.91
CA ALA A 608 -1.14 19.48 22.96
C ALA A 608 -0.21 18.52 22.20
N ASP A 609 -0.65 17.28 22.02
CA ASP A 609 0.06 16.31 21.19
C ASP A 609 0.07 16.80 19.73
N GLU A 610 1.17 16.57 19.04
CA GLU A 610 1.30 16.92 17.62
C GLU A 610 1.07 15.68 16.75
N VAL A 611 0.17 15.79 15.77
CA VAL A 611 -0.15 14.74 14.82
C VAL A 611 0.46 15.10 13.46
N VAL A 612 1.21 14.16 12.89
CA VAL A 612 1.74 14.29 11.52
C VAL A 612 0.67 13.86 10.52
N ILE A 613 0.32 14.77 9.64
CA ILE A 613 -0.61 14.59 8.52
C ILE A 613 0.23 14.21 7.30
N VAL A 614 0.36 12.90 7.05
CA VAL A 614 1.37 12.33 6.13
C VAL A 614 1.22 12.73 4.67
N ASP A 615 0.03 13.18 4.27
CA ASP A 615 -0.33 13.72 2.96
C ASP A 615 0.00 15.22 2.79
N ARG A 616 0.59 15.87 3.81
CA ARG A 616 1.00 17.29 3.77
C ARG A 616 2.49 17.50 4.07
N PRO A 617 3.43 16.84 3.35
CA PRO A 617 4.84 17.19 3.44
C PRO A 617 5.11 18.59 2.83
N GLU A 618 6.21 19.20 3.23
CA GLU A 618 6.65 20.49 2.68
C GLU A 618 7.02 20.36 1.20
N ILE A 619 6.53 21.29 0.38
CA ILE A 619 6.73 21.31 -1.08
C ILE A 619 7.73 22.40 -1.45
N GLU A 620 8.74 22.05 -2.25
CA GLU A 620 9.68 23.02 -2.82
C GLU A 620 9.19 23.53 -4.18
N SER A 621 8.48 24.67 -4.17
CA SER A 621 7.77 25.22 -5.34
C SER A 621 8.65 25.64 -6.53
N LYS A 622 9.97 25.78 -6.32
CA LYS A 622 10.93 26.17 -7.39
C LYS A 622 11.41 24.97 -8.22
N ILE A 623 11.11 23.75 -7.79
CA ILE A 623 11.53 22.52 -8.45
C ILE A 623 10.31 21.86 -9.08
N THR A 624 10.40 21.64 -10.39
CA THR A 624 9.44 20.79 -11.08
C THR A 624 9.97 19.38 -11.14
N ARG A 625 9.30 18.47 -10.42
CA ARG A 625 9.72 17.08 -10.36
C ARG A 625 9.17 16.30 -11.54
N VAL A 626 10.04 15.63 -12.27
CA VAL A 626 9.67 14.64 -13.29
C VAL A 626 9.86 13.22 -12.74
N SER A 627 9.32 12.22 -13.43
CA SER A 627 9.56 10.82 -13.07
C SER A 627 11.05 10.51 -12.97
N GLY A 628 11.44 9.77 -11.94
CA GLY A 628 12.75 9.12 -11.85
C GLY A 628 13.00 8.14 -13.00
N PRO A 629 14.26 7.73 -13.19
CA PRO A 629 14.60 6.76 -14.22
C PRO A 629 13.90 5.42 -13.95
N PHE A 630 13.39 4.80 -15.02
CA PHE A 630 12.79 3.47 -14.95
C PHE A 630 13.17 2.62 -16.16
N CYS A 631 13.15 1.30 -16.00
CA CYS A 631 13.41 0.33 -17.07
C CYS A 631 12.13 -0.37 -17.52
N VAL A 632 12.10 -0.74 -18.79
CA VAL A 632 11.15 -1.71 -19.32
C VAL A 632 11.89 -3.04 -19.43
N GLU A 633 11.36 -4.06 -18.77
CA GLU A 633 11.92 -5.42 -18.71
C GLU A 633 10.90 -6.42 -19.26
N ALA A 634 11.36 -7.59 -19.70
CA ALA A 634 10.48 -8.69 -20.07
C ALA A 634 11.06 -10.06 -19.71
N THR A 635 10.19 -11.07 -19.64
CA THR A 635 10.59 -12.48 -19.47
C THR A 635 11.20 -13.09 -20.72
N ILE A 636 11.04 -12.43 -21.87
CA ILE A 636 11.57 -12.83 -23.18
C ILE A 636 12.78 -11.94 -23.51
N PRO A 637 13.89 -12.50 -24.06
CA PRO A 637 14.99 -11.69 -24.54
C PRO A 637 14.56 -10.81 -25.72
N THR A 638 15.20 -9.65 -25.86
CA THR A 638 15.02 -8.77 -27.03
C THR A 638 15.54 -9.50 -28.28
N PRO A 639 14.86 -9.41 -29.44
CA PRO A 639 15.40 -9.96 -30.68
C PRO A 639 16.79 -9.39 -30.94
N VAL A 640 17.77 -10.26 -31.14
CA VAL A 640 19.12 -9.85 -31.56
C VAL A 640 19.12 -9.96 -33.08
N ASP A 641 19.35 -8.86 -33.79
CA ASP A 641 19.60 -8.91 -35.23
C ASP A 641 20.82 -9.82 -35.45
N PHE A 642 20.57 -11.01 -36.01
CA PHE A 642 21.62 -11.93 -36.41
C PHE A 642 22.25 -11.35 -37.68
N ASP A 643 23.28 -10.52 -37.52
CA ASP A 643 24.19 -10.20 -38.63
C ASP A 643 24.98 -11.47 -38.98
N GLY A 644 24.42 -12.26 -39.90
CA GLY A 644 25.01 -13.49 -40.42
C GLY A 644 24.47 -13.81 -41.82
N ASP A 645 25.31 -13.50 -42.82
CA ASP A 645 25.22 -13.78 -44.25
C ASP A 645 24.17 -13.03 -45.09
N GLY A 646 24.63 -11.94 -45.70
CA GLY A 646 24.74 -11.97 -47.16
C GLY A 646 23.49 -11.74 -48.00
N THR A 647 22.48 -11.02 -47.50
CA THR A 647 21.51 -10.33 -48.38
C THR A 647 21.07 -9.02 -47.73
N LYS A 648 21.37 -7.90 -48.39
CA LYS A 648 20.75 -6.61 -48.08
C LYS A 648 19.27 -6.70 -48.45
N GLU A 649 18.42 -7.05 -47.49
CA GLU A 649 17.02 -6.67 -47.52
C GLU A 649 16.79 -5.55 -46.50
N SER A 650 16.35 -4.44 -47.06
CA SER A 650 15.98 -3.19 -46.41
C SER A 650 14.72 -3.39 -45.57
N ASP A 651 14.81 -3.12 -44.27
CA ASP A 651 13.83 -2.33 -43.53
C ASP A 651 14.33 -2.02 -42.12
N SER A 652 15.31 -1.12 -42.02
CA SER A 652 15.79 -0.55 -40.76
C SER A 652 14.94 0.67 -40.33
N THR A 653 13.62 0.57 -40.44
CA THR A 653 12.71 1.74 -40.37
C THR A 653 11.84 1.78 -39.11
N GLU A 654 11.84 0.74 -38.26
CA GLU A 654 10.93 0.70 -37.10
C GLU A 654 11.51 1.25 -35.78
N TYR A 655 12.82 1.16 -35.53
CA TYR A 655 13.41 1.60 -34.25
C TYR A 655 13.49 3.13 -34.08
N GLY A 656 13.77 3.87 -35.16
CA GLY A 656 13.71 5.34 -35.15
C GLY A 656 12.29 5.86 -34.88
N SER A 657 11.27 5.11 -35.28
CA SER A 657 9.87 5.50 -35.15
C SER A 657 9.38 5.54 -33.70
N SER A 658 9.94 4.72 -32.80
CA SER A 658 9.48 4.64 -31.40
C SER A 658 9.92 5.86 -30.60
N LEU A 659 11.18 6.26 -30.73
CA LEU A 659 11.71 7.48 -30.09
C LEU A 659 11.05 8.73 -30.68
N GLU A 660 10.92 8.81 -32.01
CA GLU A 660 10.21 9.93 -32.66
C GLU A 660 8.74 9.98 -32.29
N ARG A 661 8.04 8.85 -32.18
CA ARG A 661 6.65 8.77 -31.72
C ARG A 661 6.54 9.13 -30.23
N MET A 662 7.52 8.77 -29.40
CA MET A 662 7.58 9.17 -27.99
C MET A 662 7.83 10.68 -27.85
N LEU A 663 8.71 11.24 -28.69
CA LEU A 663 8.92 12.68 -28.82
C LEU A 663 7.66 13.40 -29.31
N GLU A 664 6.95 12.85 -30.30
CA GLU A 664 5.67 13.34 -30.80
C GLU A 664 4.58 13.31 -29.71
N ILE A 665 4.52 12.24 -28.91
CA ILE A 665 3.59 12.09 -27.78
C ILE A 665 3.91 13.10 -26.67
N LEU A 666 5.18 13.27 -26.32
CA LEU A 666 5.63 14.29 -25.37
C LEU A 666 5.30 15.71 -25.89
N ARG A 667 5.48 15.96 -27.19
CA ARG A 667 5.09 17.23 -27.86
C ARG A 667 3.58 17.49 -27.82
N ARG A 668 2.75 16.45 -27.85
CA ARG A 668 1.27 16.55 -27.88
C ARG A 668 0.60 16.42 -26.50
N SER A 669 1.35 16.17 -25.42
CA SER A 669 0.78 15.93 -24.09
C SER A 669 0.30 17.23 -23.43
N PRO A 670 -1.00 17.38 -23.13
CA PRO A 670 -1.54 18.57 -22.48
C PRO A 670 -1.13 18.68 -21.01
N VAL A 671 -0.59 17.65 -20.34
CA VAL A 671 -0.20 17.72 -18.91
C VAL A 671 1.09 18.51 -18.68
N LEU A 672 1.98 18.54 -19.69
CA LEU A 672 3.13 19.46 -19.71
C LEU A 672 2.72 20.91 -20.04
N HIS A 673 1.43 21.13 -20.35
CA HIS A 673 0.79 22.43 -20.42
C HIS A 673 -0.02 22.55 -19.11
N GLY A 674 0.53 23.23 -18.11
CA GLY A 674 -0.01 23.20 -16.74
C GLY A 674 -1.54 23.24 -16.67
N ALA A 675 -2.12 22.36 -15.85
CA ALA A 675 -3.55 22.41 -15.55
C ALA A 675 -3.91 23.75 -14.88
N PRO A 676 -5.10 24.33 -15.16
CA PRO A 676 -5.51 25.60 -14.59
C PRO A 676 -5.76 25.45 -13.09
N THR A 677 -4.93 26.07 -12.27
CA THR A 677 -5.23 26.29 -10.85
C THR A 677 -6.38 27.27 -10.71
N ARG A 678 -7.34 26.94 -9.84
CA ARG A 678 -8.33 27.89 -9.32
C ARG A 678 -7.69 28.99 -8.49
#